data_AF-A0A9J5ZLD2-F1
#
_entry.id   AF-A0A9J5ZLD2-F1
#
_cell.length_a   1.000
_cell.length_b   1.000
_cell.length_c   1.000
_cell.angle_alpha   90.00
_cell.angle_beta   90.00
_cell.angle_gamma   90.00
#
_symmetry.space_group_name_H-M   'P 1'
#
loop_
_entity.id
_entity.type
_entity.pdbx_description
1 polymer ?
#
loop_
_entity_poly.entity_id
_entity_poly.type
_entity_poly.pdbx_seq_one_letter_code
_entity_poly.pdbx_strand_id
1 'polypeptide(L)'
;MVEFSMANAQAFIDEDDELDEEPGEEIESAPPLNVGEEREINSNGLKKKLLKHGQGWETPEFGDEVTVHYVGILHDGTKSVSTRDKGEPVTFKLGQEKVAAGLDHGIVTMRKGEGALFTLPSETAFGLSDSDAVSLNSVVQFEVELVSWITVVDVCKDGGIIKKILEKGEMIGPPGDLDEVLVRYVVRVLDGITVAKTSEHGVEFYVKDGTLVSLPFLSSITKSYQNDEKRGENASVDRDKDSESGVPSIPPSSILSIDLELVSFKPVINVTGDLGVLKKILKEGEGTLTADEGAAVTIRYKAKLVDGTLLEKRGFDGEDALKFITDEEQVVAGLDQAVTTMKKGEHAIVTVKPDYGFGNTEVKRDLAMVPPCSTIIFEVEMLEFTKEKDPREMNKHERIQMAQRKKEEGNLLFKNRKYQRAMKKYEKATDCINEDEHFEDDDQKIVKSLRVSCWLNGAAACLKRNYFQEAIKQCSKVLEVESCNVKALYRRAQAFMETADLHLAELDIKKALEIDPQNREVKLIQKNLKQLQAESNKRDAKLYTTMFAQLSNENSSAAKRLKVEETESKNEENVASMAKSKYSLISSNMFLQLLALLLVIQISPLQLQVQAAATVKFLPGFDGPLPFHLETGYVGVGKEEKHQLFYYFIKSESDPGNDPLMLWLTGGPGCSSFNGVVYESGPLYYKQKKYNGSLPTLGVTPNSWTKVANIIFLEQPVNTGFSYATTPEAMHVIDVDAYKHVYEFLLKWLVDHPEFSSNNFYLGGDSYSGIVLPRVVQLISDGIEAGNKPLINLKGYLLGNPLTFPEEKNFVIPFLLGMGIIPNELYQSMVQNCKGEYREEFAPTNAQCTQDLDIVDELLNNINDQHVLEPLCGSETELKSPFPSIFRGRRRSIQENAISPSCYGKLVDRHEISNYWANDPRVQKALHVRKGTIDHWARCKQHGIKKYYTFTSMDSISYHANHSSKGYRSLIYSGDHDMGVPFQSTEAWIKSLNYSIVDNWRQWIVNGQVAGYTRSYANKMTFATGAGHVAPEYKREESFNMFKRWISHNPL
;
A
#
# COMPACT_ATOMS: atom_id res chain seq x y z
N MET A 1 -41.44 -20.16 67.96
CA MET A 1 -40.64 -21.39 68.18
C MET A 1 -39.73 -21.51 66.97
N VAL A 2 -38.57 -20.86 66.97
CA VAL A 2 -37.23 -21.27 67.52
C VAL A 2 -36.37 -21.32 66.24
N GLU A 3 -35.28 -20.61 65.98
CA GLU A 3 -34.40 -19.60 66.63
C GLU A 3 -33.70 -18.85 65.46
N PHE A 4 -33.70 -17.51 65.40
CA PHE A 4 -32.54 -16.60 65.66
C PHE A 4 -31.18 -17.10 65.12
N SER A 5 -30.39 -16.35 64.32
CA SER A 5 -29.90 -15.00 64.57
C SER A 5 -29.21 -14.37 63.35
N MET A 6 -29.33 -13.05 63.24
CA MET A 6 -28.64 -12.13 62.33
C MET A 6 -27.10 -12.15 62.49
N ALA A 7 -26.35 -11.95 61.39
CA ALA A 7 -25.50 -10.76 61.18
C ALA A 7 -24.73 -10.78 59.85
N ASN A 8 -24.69 -9.58 59.26
CA ASN A 8 -23.78 -9.02 58.25
C ASN A 8 -24.06 -9.21 56.75
N ALA A 9 -24.33 -8.04 56.16
CA ALA A 9 -24.42 -7.72 54.76
C ALA A 9 -23.09 -7.89 54.03
N GLN A 10 -23.15 -8.45 52.83
CA GLN A 10 -22.55 -7.89 51.61
C GLN A 10 -23.16 -8.70 50.45
N ALA A 11 -24.10 -8.12 49.71
CA ALA A 11 -24.84 -8.85 48.69
C ALA A 11 -25.01 -8.00 47.42
N PHE A 12 -24.27 -8.45 46.40
CA PHE A 12 -24.58 -8.42 44.97
C PHE A 12 -24.65 -7.05 44.28
N ILE A 13 -23.49 -6.66 43.77
CA ILE A 13 -23.30 -5.89 42.54
C ILE A 13 -23.24 -6.94 41.42
N ASP A 14 -24.18 -6.88 40.47
CA ASP A 14 -23.92 -7.33 39.11
C ASP A 14 -23.53 -6.06 38.35
N GLU A 15 -22.24 -5.97 38.00
CA GLU A 15 -21.65 -4.98 37.11
C GLU A 15 -20.93 -5.73 35.99
N ASP A 16 -21.09 -5.14 34.81
CA ASP A 16 -20.62 -5.52 33.48
C ASP A 16 -19.08 -5.43 33.30
N ASP A 17 -18.67 -5.81 32.09
CA ASP A 17 -17.43 -5.43 31.39
C ASP A 17 -16.13 -6.13 31.79
N GLU A 18 -15.75 -7.16 31.02
CA GLU A 18 -14.33 -7.43 30.73
C GLU A 18 -14.11 -7.70 29.24
N LEU A 19 -13.10 -7.00 28.74
CA LEU A 19 -12.65 -6.88 27.36
C LEU A 19 -12.00 -8.17 26.88
N ASP A 20 -12.42 -8.70 25.74
CA ASP A 20 -11.62 -9.66 24.99
C ASP A 20 -10.55 -8.89 24.20
N GLU A 21 -9.42 -8.62 24.88
CA GLU A 21 -8.17 -8.18 24.27
C GLU A 21 -7.68 -9.26 23.30
N GLU A 22 -7.41 -8.87 22.04
CA GLU A 22 -6.60 -9.70 21.14
C GLU A 22 -5.19 -9.84 21.72
N PRO A 23 -4.67 -11.06 21.92
CA PRO A 23 -3.32 -11.24 22.40
C PRO A 23 -2.34 -10.76 21.33
N GLY A 24 -1.55 -9.75 21.69
CA GLY A 24 -0.30 -9.49 21.02
C GLY A 24 0.55 -10.76 21.04
N GLU A 25 1.28 -11.04 19.97
CA GLU A 25 2.45 -11.92 20.05
C GLU A 25 3.56 -11.18 20.84
N GLU A 26 3.33 -10.97 22.14
CA GLU A 26 4.38 -11.19 23.11
C GLU A 26 4.44 -12.71 23.30
N ILE A 27 5.61 -13.31 23.12
CA ILE A 27 5.85 -14.67 23.59
C ILE A 27 5.73 -14.60 25.11
N GLU A 28 4.53 -14.81 25.67
CA GLU A 28 4.40 -15.27 27.04
C GLU A 28 5.14 -16.60 27.09
N SER A 29 6.40 -16.54 27.51
CA SER A 29 7.20 -17.69 27.84
C SER A 29 6.41 -18.48 28.87
N ALA A 30 5.77 -19.57 28.44
CA ALA A 30 5.24 -20.55 29.38
C ALA A 30 6.34 -20.80 30.43
N PRO A 31 6.05 -20.77 31.74
CA PRO A 31 7.08 -20.71 32.77
C PRO A 31 8.11 -21.81 32.55
N PRO A 32 9.42 -21.52 32.69
CA PRO A 32 10.48 -22.45 32.37
C PRO A 32 10.25 -23.77 33.12
N LEU A 33 10.26 -24.89 32.40
CA LEU A 33 10.07 -26.21 33.01
C LEU A 33 11.07 -26.42 34.14
N ASN A 34 10.58 -26.87 35.29
CA ASN A 34 11.46 -27.30 36.38
C ASN A 34 12.00 -28.71 36.09
N VAL A 35 13.16 -29.06 36.65
CA VAL A 35 13.68 -30.44 36.54
C VAL A 35 12.65 -31.42 37.10
N GLY A 36 12.27 -32.40 36.28
CA GLY A 36 11.26 -33.41 36.60
C GLY A 36 9.85 -33.07 36.14
N GLU A 37 9.58 -31.83 35.72
CA GLU A 37 8.30 -31.39 35.15
C GLU A 37 8.17 -31.86 33.69
N GLU A 38 6.98 -32.33 33.31
CA GLU A 38 6.64 -32.75 31.94
C GLU A 38 5.53 -31.85 31.38
N ARG A 39 5.71 -31.38 30.15
CA ARG A 39 4.74 -30.52 29.44
C ARG A 39 4.62 -30.94 27.99
N GLU A 40 3.42 -30.83 27.44
CA GLU A 40 3.18 -30.98 26.01
C GLU A 40 3.66 -29.72 25.29
N ILE A 41 4.54 -29.88 24.30
CA ILE A 41 5.28 -28.77 23.65
C ILE A 41 4.82 -28.47 22.23
N ASN A 42 3.86 -29.24 21.67
CA ASN A 42 3.18 -28.90 20.42
C ASN A 42 1.79 -29.53 20.33
N SER A 43 0.96 -29.07 19.39
CA SER A 43 -0.38 -29.59 19.11
C SER A 43 -0.43 -31.02 18.55
N ASN A 44 0.74 -31.62 18.28
CA ASN A 44 0.88 -32.98 17.74
C ASN A 44 1.14 -34.02 18.84
N GLY A 45 1.01 -33.66 20.12
CA GLY A 45 1.15 -34.59 21.24
C GLY A 45 2.58 -34.85 21.73
N LEU A 46 3.59 -34.08 21.27
CA LEU A 46 4.97 -34.22 21.74
C LEU A 46 5.10 -33.72 23.18
N LYS A 47 5.58 -34.57 24.09
CA LYS A 47 5.82 -34.18 25.49
C LYS A 47 7.32 -34.08 25.78
N LYS A 48 7.69 -33.04 26.52
CA LYS A 48 9.05 -32.79 27.00
C LYS A 48 9.06 -32.83 28.52
N LYS A 49 9.93 -33.66 29.08
CA LYS A 49 10.28 -33.67 30.50
C LYS A 49 11.71 -33.20 30.68
N LEU A 50 11.92 -32.15 31.48
CA LEU A 50 13.26 -31.63 31.71
C LEU A 50 14.02 -32.53 32.70
N LEU A 51 15.21 -32.99 32.32
CA LEU A 51 16.07 -33.80 33.18
C LEU A 51 17.23 -32.99 33.78
N LYS A 52 17.72 -32.00 33.04
CA LYS A 52 18.85 -31.14 33.42
C LYS A 52 18.73 -29.80 32.71
N HIS A 53 18.86 -28.70 33.45
CA HIS A 53 18.87 -27.36 32.85
C HIS A 53 20.08 -27.16 31.93
N GLY A 54 19.84 -26.52 30.79
CA GLY A 54 20.91 -25.94 29.96
C GLY A 54 21.32 -24.55 30.42
N GLN A 55 22.37 -24.03 29.80
CA GLN A 55 22.94 -22.72 30.02
C GLN A 55 22.43 -21.73 28.97
N GLY A 56 22.23 -20.47 29.38
CA GLY A 56 21.73 -19.41 28.51
C GLY A 56 20.23 -19.51 28.21
N TRP A 57 19.78 -18.63 27.32
CA TRP A 57 18.40 -18.55 26.83
C TRP A 57 18.28 -18.89 25.34
N GLU A 58 19.41 -19.02 24.64
CA GLU A 58 19.45 -19.35 23.22
C GLU A 58 19.18 -20.84 22.98
N THR A 59 18.49 -21.13 21.88
CA THR A 59 18.17 -22.47 21.41
C THR A 59 18.51 -22.58 19.92
N PRO A 60 18.81 -23.78 19.37
CA PRO A 60 19.13 -23.94 17.96
C PRO A 60 17.90 -23.77 17.07
N GLU A 61 18.11 -23.31 15.84
CA GLU A 61 17.06 -23.16 14.83
C GLU A 61 17.10 -24.30 13.79
N PHE A 62 16.01 -24.47 13.03
CA PHE A 62 16.01 -25.41 11.91
C PHE A 62 17.05 -25.01 10.87
N GLY A 63 17.92 -25.96 10.49
CA GLY A 63 19.06 -25.71 9.62
C GLY A 63 20.41 -25.54 10.33
N ASP A 64 20.44 -25.40 11.65
CA ASP A 64 21.69 -25.39 12.43
C ASP A 64 22.35 -26.77 12.46
N GLU A 65 23.68 -26.81 12.56
CA GLU A 65 24.44 -28.04 12.83
C GLU A 65 24.50 -28.26 14.35
N VAL A 66 23.66 -29.17 14.87
CA VAL A 66 23.57 -29.50 16.29
C VAL A 66 24.42 -30.72 16.63
N THR A 67 25.01 -30.73 17.82
CA THR A 67 25.75 -31.86 18.38
C THR A 67 25.03 -32.34 19.63
N VAL A 68 24.58 -33.60 19.63
CA VAL A 68 23.75 -34.17 20.70
C VAL A 68 24.21 -35.57 21.13
N HIS A 69 23.94 -35.92 22.38
CA HIS A 69 23.82 -37.30 22.82
C HIS A 69 22.35 -37.67 22.91
N TYR A 70 21.94 -38.82 22.38
CA TYR A 70 20.61 -39.36 22.62
C TYR A 70 20.59 -40.87 22.91
N VAL A 71 19.55 -41.30 23.63
CA VAL A 71 19.20 -42.69 23.95
C VAL A 71 17.69 -42.88 23.71
N GLY A 72 17.32 -43.75 22.78
CA GLY A 72 15.93 -44.15 22.49
C GLY A 72 15.53 -45.40 23.27
N ILE A 73 14.40 -45.33 23.97
CA ILE A 73 13.87 -46.38 24.85
C ILE A 73 12.46 -46.76 24.39
N LEU A 74 12.21 -48.07 24.25
CA LEU A 74 10.89 -48.64 23.94
C LEU A 74 10.06 -48.85 25.22
N HIS A 75 8.74 -49.03 25.07
CA HIS A 75 7.80 -49.16 26.18
C HIS A 75 8.07 -50.35 27.12
N ASP A 76 8.75 -51.40 26.66
CA ASP A 76 9.19 -52.54 27.47
C ASP A 76 10.47 -52.25 28.29
N GLY A 77 11.02 -51.03 28.19
CA GLY A 77 12.28 -50.62 28.82
C GLY A 77 13.52 -50.97 28.02
N THR A 78 13.37 -51.58 26.83
CA THR A 78 14.49 -51.96 25.97
C THR A 78 15.09 -50.73 25.28
N LYS A 79 16.43 -50.58 25.33
CA LYS A 79 17.16 -49.55 24.59
C LYS A 79 17.20 -49.92 23.10
N SER A 80 16.66 -49.07 22.24
CA SER A 80 16.66 -49.27 20.77
C SER A 80 17.91 -48.67 20.11
N VAL A 81 18.30 -47.45 20.49
CA VAL A 81 19.45 -46.74 19.92
C VAL A 81 20.13 -45.86 20.98
N SER A 82 21.45 -45.87 21.08
CA SER A 82 22.20 -45.07 22.05
C SER A 82 23.51 -44.57 21.45
N THR A 83 23.67 -43.25 21.40
CA THR A 83 24.97 -42.61 21.08
C THR A 83 25.95 -42.71 22.24
N ARG A 84 25.45 -42.82 23.48
CA ARG A 84 26.29 -42.99 24.68
C ARG A 84 26.99 -44.36 24.69
N ASP A 85 26.38 -45.39 24.12
CA ASP A 85 26.97 -46.73 24.02
C ASP A 85 28.13 -46.78 23.01
N LYS A 86 28.19 -45.80 22.08
CA LYS A 86 29.28 -45.61 21.10
C LYS A 86 30.38 -44.68 21.62
N GLY A 87 30.17 -44.00 22.75
CA GLY A 87 31.18 -43.15 23.40
C GLY A 87 31.36 -41.74 22.82
N GLU A 88 30.69 -41.38 21.72
CA GLU A 88 30.84 -40.07 21.05
C GLU A 88 29.47 -39.45 20.69
N PRO A 89 29.31 -38.11 20.84
CA PRO A 89 28.09 -37.42 20.43
C PRO A 89 27.98 -37.39 18.90
N VAL A 90 26.77 -37.21 18.39
CA VAL A 90 26.53 -37.11 16.94
C VAL A 90 26.25 -35.67 16.54
N THR A 91 26.80 -35.25 15.41
CA THR A 91 26.54 -33.95 14.79
C THR A 91 25.71 -34.11 13.53
N PHE A 92 24.61 -33.37 13.41
CA PHE A 92 23.77 -33.36 12.21
C PHE A 92 23.06 -32.02 12.03
N LYS A 93 22.53 -31.79 10.81
CA LYS A 93 21.77 -30.60 10.48
C LYS A 93 20.30 -30.78 10.87
N LEU A 94 19.78 -29.88 11.70
CA LEU A 94 18.43 -29.99 12.27
C LEU A 94 17.35 -29.83 11.18
N GLY A 95 16.36 -30.73 11.15
CA GLY A 95 15.24 -30.69 10.18
C GLY A 95 15.49 -31.38 8.83
N GLN A 96 16.53 -32.19 8.69
CA GLN A 96 16.82 -32.98 7.47
C GLN A 96 16.56 -34.49 7.63
N GLU A 97 15.58 -34.89 8.45
CA GLU A 97 15.12 -36.29 8.64
C GLU A 97 16.22 -37.29 9.06
N LYS A 98 17.27 -36.82 9.74
CA LYS A 98 18.37 -37.68 10.25
C LYS A 98 18.09 -38.29 11.62
N VAL A 99 17.02 -37.86 12.29
CA VAL A 99 16.53 -38.38 13.57
C VAL A 99 15.06 -38.78 13.45
N ALA A 100 14.52 -39.49 14.44
CA ALA A 100 13.12 -39.91 14.45
C ALA A 100 12.17 -38.71 14.23
N ALA A 101 11.18 -38.89 13.35
CA ALA A 101 10.25 -37.82 12.97
C ALA A 101 9.58 -37.22 14.21
N GLY A 102 9.66 -35.89 14.35
CA GLY A 102 9.19 -35.15 15.53
C GLY A 102 10.26 -34.85 16.59
N LEU A 103 11.40 -35.56 16.63
CA LEU A 103 12.46 -35.28 17.60
C LEU A 103 13.19 -33.96 17.34
N ASP A 104 13.35 -33.57 16.06
CA ASP A 104 13.90 -32.26 15.68
C ASP A 104 13.12 -31.09 16.31
N HIS A 105 11.79 -31.21 16.40
CA HIS A 105 10.91 -30.22 17.04
C HIS A 105 11.07 -30.18 18.56
N GLY A 106 11.59 -31.25 19.16
CA GLY A 106 11.99 -31.25 20.57
C GLY A 106 13.33 -30.54 20.79
N ILE A 107 14.31 -30.81 19.92
CA ILE A 107 15.68 -30.30 20.04
C ILE A 107 15.75 -28.77 19.88
N VAL A 108 14.92 -28.17 19.02
CA VAL A 108 14.81 -26.68 18.91
C VAL A 108 14.40 -26.00 20.22
N THR A 109 13.81 -26.73 21.16
CA THR A 109 13.41 -26.17 22.47
C THR A 109 14.50 -26.28 23.52
N MET A 110 15.63 -26.90 23.21
CA MET A 110 16.69 -27.21 24.16
C MET A 110 17.74 -26.10 24.21
N ARG A 111 18.23 -25.81 25.42
CA ARG A 111 19.37 -24.92 25.66
C ARG A 111 20.68 -25.69 25.64
N LYS A 112 21.81 -24.97 25.48
CA LYS A 112 23.15 -25.58 25.50
C LYS A 112 23.38 -26.35 26.81
N GLY A 113 23.76 -27.62 26.73
CA GLY A 113 23.98 -28.50 27.89
C GLY A 113 22.70 -29.02 28.57
N GLU A 114 21.52 -28.72 28.03
CA GLU A 114 20.24 -29.20 28.53
C GLU A 114 20.10 -30.70 28.29
N GLY A 115 19.54 -31.41 29.28
CA GLY A 115 19.12 -32.80 29.17
C GLY A 115 17.60 -32.89 29.27
N ALA A 116 16.94 -33.52 28.31
CA ALA A 116 15.48 -33.66 28.27
C ALA A 116 15.05 -35.06 27.81
N LEU A 117 13.91 -35.53 28.33
CA LEU A 117 13.23 -36.73 27.87
C LEU A 117 12.05 -36.32 27.00
N PHE A 118 12.03 -36.76 25.74
CA PHE A 118 10.95 -36.53 24.80
C PHE A 118 10.11 -37.78 24.64
N THR A 119 8.80 -37.65 24.77
CA THR A 119 7.83 -38.75 24.57
C THR A 119 7.04 -38.47 23.30
N LEU A 120 7.18 -39.34 22.29
CA LEU A 120 6.52 -39.18 20.98
C LEU A 120 5.27 -40.07 20.88
N PRO A 121 4.14 -39.55 20.37
CA PRO A 121 2.94 -40.35 20.10
C PRO A 121 3.14 -41.30 18.91
N SER A 122 2.39 -42.41 18.89
CA SER A 122 2.64 -43.56 18.01
C SER A 122 2.45 -43.29 16.51
N GLU A 123 1.75 -42.23 16.13
CA GLU A 123 1.54 -41.85 14.72
C GLU A 123 2.71 -41.06 14.13
N THR A 124 3.56 -40.45 14.96
CA THR A 124 4.66 -39.57 14.52
C THR A 124 6.02 -40.28 14.49
N ALA A 125 6.14 -41.46 15.12
CA ALA A 125 7.43 -42.12 15.36
C ALA A 125 7.96 -42.99 14.19
N PHE A 126 7.17 -43.25 13.13
CA PHE A 126 7.55 -44.18 12.06
C PHE A 126 7.46 -43.58 10.67
N GLY A 127 8.62 -43.17 10.16
CA GLY A 127 8.90 -43.05 8.73
C GLY A 127 10.19 -43.83 8.43
N LEU A 128 10.04 -45.03 7.85
CA LEU A 128 10.96 -45.82 7.00
C LEU A 128 10.82 -47.33 7.25
N SER A 129 10.78 -48.07 6.14
CA SER A 129 10.51 -49.50 5.98
C SER A 129 11.69 -50.43 6.34
N ASP A 130 11.30 -51.67 6.70
CA ASP A 130 12.07 -52.93 6.79
C ASP A 130 12.97 -53.19 8.01
N SER A 131 12.42 -53.84 9.05
CA SER A 131 12.82 -55.19 9.52
C SER A 131 12.14 -55.57 10.85
N ASP A 132 11.52 -56.75 10.86
CA ASP A 132 11.14 -57.66 11.96
C ASP A 132 10.80 -57.14 13.38
N ALA A 133 9.52 -57.34 13.71
CA ALA A 133 8.98 -57.79 15.01
C ALA A 133 9.08 -56.88 16.25
N VAL A 134 8.22 -55.85 16.35
CA VAL A 134 7.63 -55.38 17.63
C VAL A 134 6.22 -54.82 17.37
N SER A 135 5.27 -55.08 18.28
CA SER A 135 3.84 -54.79 18.18
C SER A 135 3.46 -53.33 17.91
N LEU A 136 2.50 -53.13 16.98
CA LEU A 136 1.80 -51.85 16.73
C LEU A 136 1.21 -51.25 18.04
N ASN A 137 1.34 -49.93 18.19
CA ASN A 137 0.84 -49.04 19.27
C ASN A 137 1.76 -48.75 20.48
N SER A 138 3.08 -48.63 20.31
CA SER A 138 3.97 -48.21 21.41
C SER A 138 4.44 -46.75 21.29
N VAL A 139 4.32 -46.02 22.40
CA VAL A 139 4.93 -44.71 22.64
C VAL A 139 6.46 -44.88 22.78
N VAL A 140 7.25 -44.03 22.11
CA VAL A 140 8.73 -44.09 22.17
C VAL A 140 9.28 -42.90 22.94
N GLN A 141 10.24 -43.15 23.83
CA GLN A 141 10.90 -42.10 24.63
C GLN A 141 12.35 -41.90 24.20
N PHE A 142 12.79 -40.64 24.08
CA PHE A 142 14.17 -40.27 23.76
C PHE A 142 14.74 -39.38 24.85
N GLU A 143 15.78 -39.85 25.53
CA GLU A 143 16.61 -39.01 26.39
C GLU A 143 17.67 -38.32 25.53
N VAL A 144 17.72 -36.99 25.51
CA VAL A 144 18.62 -36.17 24.69
C VAL A 144 19.40 -35.19 25.57
N GLU A 145 20.70 -35.05 25.32
CA GLU A 145 21.56 -33.99 25.86
C GLU A 145 22.12 -33.17 24.69
N LEU A 146 21.80 -31.87 24.65
CA LEU A 146 22.31 -30.94 23.64
C LEU A 146 23.71 -30.44 24.04
N VAL A 147 24.75 -30.80 23.31
CA VAL A 147 26.15 -30.46 23.66
C VAL A 147 26.51 -29.06 23.16
N SER A 148 26.27 -28.78 21.87
CA SER A 148 26.55 -27.50 21.21
C SER A 148 25.84 -27.42 19.86
N TRP A 149 25.81 -26.25 19.23
CA TRP A 149 25.43 -26.08 17.84
C TRP A 149 26.26 -24.99 17.17
N ILE A 150 26.28 -25.00 15.83
CA ILE A 150 26.86 -23.94 14.99
C ILE A 150 25.74 -23.38 14.12
N THR A 151 25.54 -22.06 14.18
CA THR A 151 24.57 -21.38 13.30
C THR A 151 25.11 -21.34 11.88
N VAL A 152 24.34 -21.92 10.96
CA VAL A 152 24.70 -21.99 9.54
C VAL A 152 23.77 -21.08 8.75
N VAL A 153 24.30 -19.96 8.24
CA VAL A 153 23.53 -18.97 7.49
C VAL A 153 23.90 -19.07 6.01
N ASP A 154 22.93 -19.34 5.15
CA ASP A 154 23.07 -19.10 3.72
C ASP A 154 22.80 -17.61 3.47
N VAL A 155 23.86 -16.84 3.22
CA VAL A 155 23.80 -15.36 3.15
C VAL A 155 23.03 -14.90 1.92
N CYS A 156 23.10 -15.68 0.84
CA CYS A 156 22.47 -15.36 -0.45
C CYS A 156 21.17 -16.16 -0.69
N LYS A 157 20.87 -17.15 0.16
CA LYS A 157 19.72 -18.06 0.05
C LYS A 157 19.68 -18.86 -1.26
N ASP A 158 20.83 -18.98 -1.91
CA ASP A 158 21.05 -19.66 -3.19
C ASP A 158 22.08 -20.81 -3.07
N GLY A 159 22.57 -21.08 -1.86
CA GLY A 159 23.62 -22.06 -1.57
C GLY A 159 25.04 -21.60 -1.92
N GLY A 160 25.23 -20.36 -2.40
CA GLY A 160 26.50 -19.86 -2.92
C GLY A 160 27.49 -19.39 -1.85
N ILE A 161 27.01 -18.66 -0.82
CA ILE A 161 27.80 -18.15 0.30
C ILE A 161 27.29 -18.74 1.61
N ILE A 162 28.04 -19.71 2.14
CA ILE A 162 27.71 -20.38 3.40
C ILE A 162 28.55 -19.77 4.52
N LYS A 163 27.86 -19.10 5.44
CA LYS A 163 28.44 -18.43 6.60
C LYS A 163 28.35 -19.33 7.83
N LYS A 164 29.50 -19.53 8.51
CA LYS A 164 29.60 -20.16 9.82
C LYS A 164 30.12 -19.16 10.84
N ILE A 165 29.38 -18.94 11.92
CA ILE A 165 29.76 -18.01 12.99
C ILE A 165 30.74 -18.74 13.94
N LEU A 166 31.98 -18.26 14.07
CA LEU A 166 32.99 -18.90 14.94
C LEU A 166 33.06 -18.25 16.34
N GLU A 167 33.02 -16.91 16.42
CA GLU A 167 32.93 -16.14 17.67
C GLU A 167 31.88 -15.03 17.47
N LYS A 168 31.04 -14.71 18.44
CA LYS A 168 29.94 -13.72 18.34
C LYS A 168 30.37 -12.36 18.95
N GLY A 169 30.16 -11.26 18.22
CA GLY A 169 30.55 -9.89 18.62
C GLY A 169 29.65 -9.26 19.70
N GLU A 170 30.13 -8.19 20.37
CA GLU A 170 29.47 -7.58 21.55
C GLU A 170 28.52 -6.39 21.24
N MET A 171 28.48 -5.88 19.99
CA MET A 171 27.67 -4.70 19.62
C MET A 171 26.33 -5.01 18.94
N ILE A 172 25.33 -4.15 19.17
CA ILE A 172 23.96 -4.27 18.64
C ILE A 172 23.90 -3.74 17.18
N GLY A 173 23.84 -4.65 16.21
CA GLY A 173 23.44 -4.37 14.83
C GLY A 173 24.57 -4.41 13.78
N PRO A 174 24.25 -4.70 12.50
CA PRO A 174 25.22 -4.73 11.41
C PRO A 174 25.58 -3.33 10.88
N PRO A 175 26.76 -3.14 10.25
CA PRO A 175 27.14 -1.88 9.61
C PRO A 175 26.25 -1.59 8.39
N GLY A 176 25.83 -0.33 8.25
CA GLY A 176 25.04 0.18 7.13
C GLY A 176 25.87 0.53 5.89
N ASP A 177 25.20 0.77 4.76
CA ASP A 177 25.85 1.03 3.46
C ASP A 177 26.84 2.20 3.47
N LEU A 178 26.55 3.24 4.25
CA LEU A 178 27.36 4.45 4.32
C LEU A 178 28.46 4.35 5.39
N ASP A 179 28.47 3.29 6.20
CA ASP A 179 29.41 3.15 7.30
C ASP A 179 30.82 2.83 6.78
N GLU A 180 31.82 3.35 7.47
CA GLU A 180 33.21 3.02 7.22
C GLU A 180 33.62 1.89 8.14
N VAL A 181 34.01 0.76 7.57
CA VAL A 181 34.38 -0.48 8.27
C VAL A 181 35.88 -0.71 8.20
N LEU A 182 36.46 -1.23 9.29
CA LEU A 182 37.82 -1.77 9.34
C LEU A 182 37.73 -3.29 9.43
N VAL A 183 38.26 -4.00 8.43
CA VAL A 183 38.23 -5.48 8.41
C VAL A 183 39.63 -6.10 8.28
N ARG A 184 39.79 -7.33 8.76
CA ARG A 184 40.90 -8.22 8.39
C ARG A 184 40.34 -9.46 7.72
N TYR A 185 41.01 -9.98 6.69
CA TYR A 185 40.59 -11.24 6.08
C TYR A 185 41.76 -12.08 5.55
N VAL A 186 41.50 -13.38 5.41
CA VAL A 186 42.36 -14.38 4.76
C VAL A 186 41.49 -15.24 3.85
N VAL A 187 41.80 -15.29 2.56
CA VAL A 187 41.11 -16.11 1.55
C VAL A 187 42.00 -17.29 1.16
N ARG A 188 41.44 -18.49 1.19
CA ARG A 188 42.09 -19.77 0.85
C ARG A 188 41.25 -20.53 -0.18
N VAL A 189 41.87 -21.37 -0.99
CA VAL A 189 41.17 -22.40 -1.78
C VAL A 189 41.06 -23.68 -0.93
N LEU A 190 40.10 -24.56 -1.21
CA LEU A 190 39.82 -25.80 -0.44
C LEU A 190 41.06 -26.67 -0.13
N ASP A 191 42.12 -26.60 -0.96
CA ASP A 191 43.41 -27.29 -0.76
C ASP A 191 44.37 -26.58 0.24
N GLY A 192 43.92 -25.53 0.93
CA GLY A 192 44.66 -24.80 1.97
C GLY A 192 45.59 -23.68 1.47
N ILE A 193 45.63 -23.42 0.16
CA ILE A 193 46.48 -22.39 -0.44
C ILE A 193 45.86 -21.00 -0.23
N THR A 194 46.58 -20.09 0.43
CA THR A 194 46.16 -18.68 0.63
C THR A 194 46.29 -17.90 -0.69
N VAL A 195 45.20 -17.27 -1.13
CA VAL A 195 45.15 -16.47 -2.37
C VAL A 195 45.05 -14.97 -2.11
N ALA A 196 44.55 -14.54 -0.94
CA ALA A 196 44.55 -13.14 -0.53
C ALA A 196 44.59 -13.01 1.01
N LYS A 197 45.26 -11.99 1.53
CA LYS A 197 45.32 -11.70 2.98
C LYS A 197 45.57 -10.20 3.22
N THR A 198 44.87 -9.60 4.17
CA THR A 198 45.12 -8.22 4.62
C THR A 198 46.33 -8.14 5.57
N SER A 199 46.97 -6.96 5.65
CA SER A 199 48.00 -6.69 6.67
C SER A 199 47.43 -6.78 8.09
N GLU A 200 48.30 -6.88 9.10
CA GLU A 200 47.89 -6.91 10.52
C GLU A 200 47.09 -5.67 10.96
N HIS A 201 47.27 -4.54 10.28
CA HIS A 201 46.53 -3.30 10.52
C HIS A 201 45.11 -3.28 9.93
N GLY A 202 44.71 -4.29 9.16
CA GLY A 202 43.41 -4.33 8.47
C GLY A 202 43.31 -3.38 7.28
N VAL A 203 42.11 -3.26 6.72
CA VAL A 203 41.77 -2.33 5.62
C VAL A 203 40.48 -1.58 5.94
N GLU A 204 40.50 -0.25 5.79
CA GLU A 204 39.32 0.62 5.94
C GLU A 204 38.64 0.86 4.58
N PHE A 205 37.32 0.74 4.52
CA PHE A 205 36.52 1.10 3.33
C PHE A 205 35.06 1.40 3.70
N TYR A 206 34.34 2.08 2.82
CA TYR A 206 32.89 2.26 2.94
C TYR A 206 32.16 0.99 2.48
N VAL A 207 31.17 0.51 3.24
CA VAL A 207 30.46 -0.75 2.94
C VAL A 207 29.90 -0.78 1.51
N LYS A 208 29.34 0.34 1.03
CA LYS A 208 28.83 0.51 -0.34
C LYS A 208 29.89 0.41 -1.43
N ASP A 209 31.13 0.80 -1.13
CA ASP A 209 32.21 0.90 -2.11
C ASP A 209 33.01 -0.41 -2.25
N GLY A 210 32.58 -1.48 -1.57
CA GLY A 210 33.26 -2.76 -1.27
C GLY A 210 33.78 -3.64 -2.42
N THR A 211 34.29 -3.05 -3.50
CA THR A 211 35.12 -3.69 -4.52
C THR A 211 36.60 -3.63 -4.10
N LEU A 212 36.97 -4.38 -3.07
CA LEU A 212 38.37 -4.61 -2.75
C LEU A 212 38.86 -5.85 -3.51
N VAL A 213 39.73 -5.62 -4.50
CA VAL A 213 40.57 -6.63 -5.16
C VAL A 213 39.80 -7.87 -5.62
N SER A 214 39.09 -7.74 -6.73
CA SER A 214 38.57 -8.87 -7.53
C SER A 214 37.57 -9.83 -6.83
N LEU A 215 37.01 -9.50 -5.67
CA LEU A 215 36.01 -10.32 -4.96
C LEU A 215 34.74 -9.49 -4.64
N PRO A 216 33.75 -9.44 -5.55
CA PRO A 216 32.57 -8.56 -5.44
C PRO A 216 31.61 -8.91 -4.31
N PHE A 217 31.77 -10.05 -3.64
CA PHE A 217 30.87 -10.52 -2.59
C PHE A 217 31.27 -10.06 -1.18
N LEU A 218 32.43 -9.40 -1.00
CA LEU A 218 32.91 -8.95 0.32
C LEU A 218 31.97 -7.92 0.98
N SER A 219 31.32 -7.03 0.22
CA SER A 219 30.34 -6.10 0.80
C SER A 219 29.13 -6.84 1.40
N SER A 220 28.66 -7.89 0.73
CA SER A 220 27.54 -8.73 1.19
C SER A 220 27.92 -9.49 2.45
N ILE A 221 29.18 -9.95 2.53
CA ILE A 221 29.73 -10.59 3.72
C ILE A 221 29.80 -9.57 4.88
N THR A 222 30.42 -8.39 4.69
CA THR A 222 30.61 -7.39 5.76
C THR A 222 29.31 -6.82 6.32
N LYS A 223 28.27 -6.65 5.50
CA LYS A 223 26.91 -6.29 5.97
C LYS A 223 26.29 -7.31 6.93
N SER A 224 26.82 -8.52 6.99
CA SER A 224 26.34 -9.58 7.87
C SER A 224 27.12 -9.71 9.20
N TYR A 225 28.08 -8.81 9.47
CA TYR A 225 28.95 -8.86 10.66
C TYR A 225 28.41 -7.98 11.78
N GLN A 226 28.73 -8.39 13.01
CA GLN A 226 28.72 -7.53 14.19
C GLN A 226 30.19 -7.28 14.61
N ASN A 227 30.46 -6.25 15.42
CA ASN A 227 31.85 -5.85 15.70
C ASN A 227 32.64 -6.91 16.49
N ASP A 228 33.95 -7.05 16.22
CA ASP A 228 34.90 -8.03 16.82
C ASP A 228 34.60 -9.51 16.53
N GLU A 229 33.91 -9.79 15.42
CA GLU A 229 33.48 -11.14 15.05
C GLU A 229 34.52 -11.84 14.16
N LYS A 230 35.07 -12.99 14.58
CA LYS A 230 35.89 -13.88 13.73
C LYS A 230 35.03 -14.98 13.11
N ARG A 231 35.18 -15.23 11.81
CA ARG A 231 34.48 -16.33 11.12
C ARG A 231 35.34 -17.05 10.10
N GLY A 232 34.88 -18.22 9.67
CA GLY A 232 35.36 -18.95 8.50
C GLY A 232 34.16 -19.24 7.59
N GLU A 233 34.22 -18.80 6.33
CA GLU A 233 33.12 -18.83 5.39
C GLU A 233 33.52 -19.60 4.14
N ASN A 234 32.58 -20.33 3.50
CA ASN A 234 32.86 -20.97 2.21
C ASN A 234 32.04 -20.28 1.11
N ALA A 235 32.72 -19.79 0.06
CA ALA A 235 32.11 -19.12 -1.08
C ALA A 235 32.46 -19.83 -2.39
N SER A 236 31.47 -20.07 -3.25
CA SER A 236 31.70 -20.52 -4.63
C SER A 236 31.67 -19.34 -5.59
N VAL A 237 32.62 -19.29 -6.53
CA VAL A 237 32.72 -18.19 -7.51
C VAL A 237 32.57 -18.74 -8.92
N ASP A 238 31.49 -18.33 -9.60
CA ASP A 238 31.42 -18.35 -11.07
C ASP A 238 31.80 -16.96 -11.58
N ARG A 239 32.81 -16.90 -12.45
CA ARG A 239 33.23 -15.64 -13.08
C ARG A 239 33.18 -15.75 -14.60
N ASP A 240 32.47 -14.82 -15.22
CA ASP A 240 32.67 -14.40 -16.60
C ASP A 240 33.87 -13.42 -16.71
N LYS A 241 34.46 -13.41 -17.91
CA LYS A 241 35.84 -13.02 -18.27
C LYS A 241 36.34 -11.60 -17.92
N ASP A 242 37.68 -11.59 -17.74
CA ASP A 242 38.70 -10.54 -17.92
C ASP A 242 38.83 -9.37 -16.93
N SER A 243 39.96 -9.33 -16.21
CA SER A 243 40.82 -8.13 -16.07
C SER A 243 42.16 -8.44 -15.39
N GLU A 244 43.20 -7.78 -15.91
CA GLU A 244 44.60 -7.85 -15.48
C GLU A 244 44.82 -7.29 -14.07
N SER A 245 45.33 -8.10 -13.15
CA SER A 245 46.22 -7.69 -12.06
C SER A 245 46.84 -8.94 -11.43
N GLY A 246 48.13 -8.88 -11.08
CA GLY A 246 49.01 -10.02 -10.77
C GLY A 246 48.70 -10.84 -9.50
N VAL A 247 47.49 -11.36 -9.40
CA VAL A 247 47.06 -12.36 -8.40
C VAL A 247 47.05 -13.74 -9.10
N PRO A 248 47.51 -14.82 -8.45
CA PRO A 248 47.43 -16.16 -9.03
C PRO A 248 46.01 -16.50 -9.47
N SER A 249 45.86 -16.97 -10.71
CA SER A 249 44.59 -17.37 -11.34
C SER A 249 43.87 -18.40 -10.47
N ILE A 250 42.69 -18.02 -9.95
CA ILE A 250 41.78 -18.94 -9.25
C ILE A 250 40.99 -19.70 -10.33
N PRO A 251 40.97 -21.05 -10.33
CA PRO A 251 40.20 -21.83 -11.30
C PRO A 251 38.68 -21.53 -11.21
N PRO A 252 37.93 -21.56 -12.34
CA PRO A 252 36.48 -21.45 -12.34
C PRO A 252 35.82 -22.51 -11.44
N SER A 253 34.74 -22.14 -10.75
CA SER A 253 33.98 -23.03 -9.84
C SER A 253 34.77 -23.53 -8.62
N SER A 254 35.86 -22.85 -8.25
CA SER A 254 36.59 -23.14 -7.02
C SER A 254 35.78 -22.73 -5.78
N ILE A 255 35.77 -23.60 -4.77
CA ILE A 255 35.26 -23.27 -3.44
C ILE A 255 36.38 -22.58 -2.66
N LEU A 256 36.12 -21.34 -2.25
CA LEU A 256 37.00 -20.51 -1.44
C LEU A 256 36.58 -20.60 0.01
N SER A 257 37.55 -20.69 0.93
CA SER A 257 37.36 -20.52 2.36
C SER A 257 37.89 -19.13 2.77
N ILE A 258 37.09 -18.34 3.46
CA ILE A 258 37.36 -16.94 3.81
C ILE A 258 37.25 -16.79 5.30
N ASP A 259 38.37 -16.52 5.95
CA ASP A 259 38.37 -16.09 7.33
C ASP A 259 38.29 -14.56 7.37
N LEU A 260 37.21 -13.98 7.89
CA LEU A 260 37.04 -12.52 7.98
C LEU A 260 36.74 -12.09 9.43
N GLU A 261 37.32 -10.96 9.80
CA GLU A 261 37.22 -10.30 11.10
C GLU A 261 36.79 -8.83 10.88
N LEU A 262 35.62 -8.45 11.39
CA LEU A 262 35.22 -7.03 11.47
C LEU A 262 35.80 -6.43 12.74
N VAL A 263 36.74 -5.48 12.61
CA VAL A 263 37.50 -4.93 13.73
C VAL A 263 36.82 -3.71 14.36
N SER A 264 36.25 -2.83 13.54
CA SER A 264 35.44 -1.68 13.99
C SER A 264 34.64 -1.09 12.83
N PHE A 265 33.61 -0.30 13.12
CA PHE A 265 32.98 0.56 12.12
C PHE A 265 32.57 1.91 12.70
N LYS A 266 32.57 2.95 11.85
CA LYS A 266 32.21 4.32 12.20
C LYS A 266 30.88 4.68 11.53
N PRO A 267 29.79 4.91 12.30
CA PRO A 267 28.47 5.20 11.74
C PRO A 267 28.45 6.47 10.90
N VAL A 268 27.80 6.42 9.74
CA VAL A 268 27.58 7.59 8.87
C VAL A 268 26.09 7.80 8.61
N ILE A 269 25.57 8.93 9.11
CA ILE A 269 24.17 9.30 9.03
C ILE A 269 23.95 10.28 7.88
N ASN A 270 22.98 9.97 7.01
CA ASN A 270 22.47 10.91 6.00
C ASN A 270 21.41 11.81 6.65
N VAL A 271 21.81 13.03 7.03
CA VAL A 271 20.98 13.94 7.83
C VAL A 271 19.81 14.51 7.02
N THR A 272 20.00 14.75 5.72
CA THR A 272 19.01 15.41 4.85
C THR A 272 18.21 14.44 3.98
N GLY A 273 18.58 13.16 3.94
CA GLY A 273 17.96 12.16 3.07
C GLY A 273 18.44 12.19 1.62
N ASP A 274 18.90 13.34 1.11
CA ASP A 274 19.40 13.54 -0.26
C ASP A 274 20.94 13.46 -0.41
N LEU A 275 21.65 13.03 0.65
CA LEU A 275 23.12 13.03 0.74
C LEU A 275 23.73 14.45 0.69
N GLY A 276 22.93 15.48 0.94
CA GLY A 276 23.35 16.87 1.08
C GLY A 276 24.21 17.13 2.31
N VAL A 277 23.85 16.48 3.43
CA VAL A 277 24.56 16.58 4.71
C VAL A 277 24.80 15.18 5.26
N LEU A 278 26.07 14.81 5.44
CA LEU A 278 26.48 13.53 5.99
C LEU A 278 27.20 13.74 7.33
N LYS A 279 26.79 13.01 8.38
CA LYS A 279 27.41 13.07 9.71
C LYS A 279 28.07 11.73 10.04
N LYS A 280 29.40 11.71 10.13
CA LYS A 280 30.21 10.58 10.57
C LYS A 280 30.52 10.71 12.05
N ILE A 281 30.05 9.77 12.87
CA ILE A 281 30.27 9.81 14.33
C ILE A 281 31.69 9.30 14.63
N LEU A 282 32.49 10.14 15.30
CA LEU A 282 33.83 9.78 15.77
C LEU A 282 33.84 9.32 17.23
N LYS A 283 32.96 9.89 18.04
CA LYS A 283 32.72 9.51 19.43
C LYS A 283 31.22 9.66 19.72
N GLU A 284 30.61 8.58 20.21
CA GLU A 284 29.22 8.59 20.67
C GLU A 284 29.02 9.58 21.82
N GLY A 285 27.87 10.26 21.80
CA GLY A 285 27.45 11.11 22.90
C GLY A 285 26.72 10.33 24.00
N GLU A 286 26.61 10.95 25.16
CA GLU A 286 25.98 10.41 26.34
C GLU A 286 24.45 10.67 26.34
N GLY A 287 23.69 9.72 26.88
CA GLY A 287 22.24 9.81 27.01
C GLY A 287 21.45 9.41 25.76
N THR A 288 20.11 9.47 25.88
CA THR A 288 19.16 9.09 24.82
C THR A 288 18.58 10.28 24.08
N LEU A 289 18.74 11.50 24.60
CA LEU A 289 18.18 12.72 24.03
C LEU A 289 19.15 13.39 23.05
N THR A 290 18.60 13.94 21.97
CA THR A 290 19.30 14.82 21.02
C THR A 290 18.86 16.27 21.20
N ALA A 291 19.64 17.18 20.61
CA ALA A 291 19.37 18.62 20.68
C ALA A 291 17.99 19.02 20.17
N ASP A 292 17.52 18.51 19.03
CA ASP A 292 16.24 18.87 18.36
C ASP A 292 16.06 20.35 17.95
N GLU A 293 14.90 20.65 17.34
CA GLU A 293 14.59 21.96 16.73
C GLU A 293 14.14 23.01 17.76
N GLY A 294 14.86 24.13 17.83
CA GLY A 294 14.60 25.22 18.78
C GLY A 294 15.37 25.11 20.09
N ALA A 295 16.21 24.09 20.26
CA ALA A 295 17.07 23.96 21.42
C ALA A 295 18.23 24.96 21.41
N ALA A 296 18.58 25.44 22.61
CA ALA A 296 19.78 26.23 22.82
C ALA A 296 20.98 25.28 22.93
N VAL A 297 21.86 25.32 21.93
CA VAL A 297 23.02 24.42 21.82
C VAL A 297 24.32 25.17 22.05
N THR A 298 25.29 24.48 22.64
CA THR A 298 26.67 24.93 22.81
C THR A 298 27.60 23.93 22.15
N ILE A 299 28.26 24.34 21.06
CA ILE A 299 29.18 23.48 20.29
C ILE A 299 30.57 24.11 20.21
N ARG A 300 31.58 23.26 20.06
CA ARG A 300 32.89 23.68 19.51
C ARG A 300 33.10 23.00 18.17
N TYR A 301 33.70 23.71 17.21
CA TYR A 301 33.94 23.12 15.90
C TYR A 301 35.13 23.72 15.17
N LYS A 302 35.62 22.98 14.16
CA LYS A 302 36.57 23.46 13.15
C LYS A 302 35.94 23.22 11.78
N ALA A 303 35.89 24.26 10.94
CA ALA A 303 35.40 24.14 9.57
C ALA A 303 36.57 24.18 8.59
N LYS A 304 36.60 23.23 7.64
CA LYS A 304 37.66 23.08 6.65
C LYS A 304 37.06 22.83 5.26
N LEU A 305 37.81 23.14 4.21
CA LEU A 305 37.51 22.66 2.85
C LEU A 305 37.96 21.21 2.67
N VAL A 306 37.50 20.58 1.59
CA VAL A 306 37.85 19.18 1.24
C VAL A 306 39.37 19.00 1.08
N ASP A 307 40.09 20.04 0.64
CA ASP A 307 41.56 20.03 0.51
C ASP A 307 42.31 20.21 1.86
N GLY A 308 41.58 20.37 2.96
CA GLY A 308 42.13 20.56 4.30
C GLY A 308 42.34 22.01 4.73
N THR A 309 42.07 22.99 3.86
CA THR A 309 42.18 24.42 4.19
C THR A 309 41.24 24.80 5.33
N LEU A 310 41.78 25.28 6.44
CA LEU A 310 41.01 25.69 7.63
C LEU A 310 40.33 27.04 7.40
N LEU A 311 39.01 27.08 7.55
CA LEU A 311 38.16 28.25 7.31
C LEU A 311 37.91 29.05 8.59
N GLU A 312 37.53 28.35 9.67
CA GLU A 312 37.25 28.91 10.98
C GLU A 312 37.36 27.84 12.07
N LYS A 313 37.57 28.26 13.32
CA LYS A 313 37.52 27.42 14.52
C LYS A 313 36.82 28.20 15.63
N ARG A 314 36.01 27.54 16.45
CA ARG A 314 35.27 28.15 17.57
C ARG A 314 35.30 27.22 18.78
N GLY A 315 35.48 27.77 19.99
CA GLY A 315 35.59 26.98 21.22
C GLY A 315 36.95 26.30 21.43
N PHE A 316 38.00 26.80 20.77
CA PHE A 316 39.38 26.34 20.88
C PHE A 316 40.31 27.51 21.22
N ASP A 317 41.51 27.22 21.75
CA ASP A 317 42.57 28.21 22.01
C ASP A 317 42.17 29.41 22.90
N GLY A 318 41.27 29.18 23.86
CA GLY A 318 40.79 30.21 24.78
C GLY A 318 39.61 31.05 24.27
N GLU A 319 39.11 30.77 23.05
CA GLU A 319 37.86 31.35 22.56
C GLU A 319 36.64 30.62 23.14
N ASP A 320 35.55 31.37 23.36
CA ASP A 320 34.27 30.83 23.80
C ASP A 320 33.67 29.85 22.77
N ALA A 321 32.99 28.82 23.28
CA ALA A 321 32.21 27.90 22.46
C ALA A 321 31.03 28.64 21.78
N LEU A 322 30.63 28.19 20.59
CA LEU A 322 29.53 28.80 19.87
C LEU A 322 28.20 28.41 20.53
N LYS A 323 27.44 29.42 20.94
CA LYS A 323 26.07 29.26 21.45
C LYS A 323 25.08 29.77 20.42
N PHE A 324 24.12 28.94 20.03
CA PHE A 324 23.05 29.33 19.14
C PHE A 324 21.78 28.51 19.41
N ILE A 325 20.68 28.91 18.78
CA ILE A 325 19.42 28.19 18.81
C ILE A 325 19.25 27.51 17.46
N THR A 326 18.95 26.20 17.45
CA THR A 326 18.73 25.45 16.20
C THR A 326 17.49 25.98 15.46
N ASP A 327 17.48 25.90 14.12
CA ASP A 327 16.47 26.48 13.21
C ASP A 327 16.38 28.03 13.25
N GLU A 328 17.40 28.71 13.79
CA GLU A 328 17.46 30.19 13.84
C GLU A 328 18.31 30.86 12.74
N GLU A 329 18.89 30.10 11.80
CA GLU A 329 19.81 30.55 10.74
C GLU A 329 21.03 31.33 11.28
N GLN A 330 21.47 30.98 12.48
CA GLN A 330 22.67 31.56 13.09
C GLN A 330 23.96 30.93 12.53
N VAL A 331 23.84 29.74 11.93
CA VAL A 331 24.90 28.99 11.25
C VAL A 331 24.41 28.52 9.87
N VAL A 332 25.30 27.94 9.06
CA VAL A 332 24.90 27.34 7.77
C VAL A 332 23.92 26.21 7.96
N ALA A 333 22.97 26.06 7.04
CA ALA A 333 21.84 25.14 7.16
C ALA A 333 22.28 23.69 7.45
N GLY A 334 23.34 23.22 6.79
CA GLY A 334 23.83 21.86 7.00
C GLY A 334 24.47 21.64 8.37
N LEU A 335 25.12 22.66 8.96
CA LEU A 335 25.63 22.56 10.33
C LEU A 335 24.47 22.57 11.33
N ASP A 336 23.48 23.44 11.12
CA ASP A 336 22.29 23.52 11.95
C ASP A 336 21.56 22.18 12.01
N GLN A 337 21.27 21.59 10.84
CA GLN A 337 20.59 20.30 10.72
C GLN A 337 21.41 19.13 11.27
N ALA A 338 22.74 19.13 11.12
CA ALA A 338 23.55 18.07 11.71
C ALA A 338 23.51 18.13 13.24
N VAL A 339 23.55 19.34 13.81
CA VAL A 339 23.57 19.57 15.25
C VAL A 339 22.26 19.14 15.94
N THR A 340 21.09 19.26 15.27
CA THR A 340 19.81 18.77 15.83
C THR A 340 19.79 17.26 16.10
N THR A 341 20.64 16.51 15.40
CA THR A 341 20.76 15.05 15.55
C THR A 341 21.83 14.62 16.57
N MET A 342 22.55 15.56 17.18
CA MET A 342 23.67 15.24 18.07
C MET A 342 23.23 15.06 19.52
N LYS A 343 23.89 14.12 20.22
CA LYS A 343 23.79 13.92 21.67
C LYS A 343 24.85 14.74 22.43
N LYS A 344 24.67 14.92 23.74
CA LYS A 344 25.63 15.62 24.59
C LYS A 344 26.96 14.85 24.61
N GLY A 345 28.09 15.53 24.36
CA GLY A 345 29.42 14.92 24.30
C GLY A 345 29.75 14.19 22.99
N GLU A 346 28.83 14.18 22.02
CA GLU A 346 29.06 13.58 20.69
C GLU A 346 30.11 14.37 19.91
N HIS A 347 31.06 13.67 19.29
CA HIS A 347 32.06 14.24 18.39
C HIS A 347 31.88 13.63 17.01
N ALA A 348 31.68 14.46 15.99
CA ALA A 348 31.36 14.02 14.64
C ALA A 348 32.05 14.87 13.55
N ILE A 349 32.24 14.27 12.37
CA ILE A 349 32.58 14.97 11.14
C ILE A 349 31.30 15.15 10.33
N VAL A 350 30.94 16.40 10.04
CA VAL A 350 29.79 16.76 9.21
C VAL A 350 30.28 17.27 7.86
N THR A 351 29.92 16.57 6.79
CA THR A 351 30.17 16.98 5.41
C THR A 351 28.94 17.68 4.87
N VAL A 352 29.07 18.96 4.51
CA VAL A 352 27.98 19.82 4.05
C VAL A 352 28.22 20.20 2.59
N LYS A 353 27.36 19.72 1.70
CA LYS A 353 27.39 20.09 0.27
C LYS A 353 26.98 21.56 0.06
N PRO A 354 27.31 22.15 -1.11
CA PRO A 354 27.11 23.57 -1.35
C PRO A 354 25.69 24.08 -1.09
N ASP A 355 24.66 23.30 -1.46
CA ASP A 355 23.25 23.67 -1.30
C ASP A 355 22.85 23.89 0.16
N TYR A 356 23.57 23.26 1.10
CA TYR A 356 23.37 23.38 2.55
C TYR A 356 24.47 24.22 3.24
N GLY A 357 25.47 24.66 2.48
CA GLY A 357 26.62 25.45 2.93
C GLY A 357 26.50 26.92 2.55
N PHE A 358 27.44 27.41 1.74
CA PHE A 358 27.45 28.80 1.24
C PHE A 358 26.90 28.94 -0.20
N GLY A 359 26.45 27.85 -0.83
CA GLY A 359 25.91 27.87 -2.19
C GLY A 359 26.90 28.43 -3.21
N ASN A 360 26.39 29.25 -4.13
CA ASN A 360 27.15 29.79 -5.26
C ASN A 360 27.87 31.12 -4.95
N THR A 361 27.98 31.51 -3.68
CA THR A 361 28.61 32.78 -3.29
C THR A 361 29.97 32.54 -2.69
N GLU A 362 30.91 33.43 -3.03
CA GLU A 362 32.21 33.49 -2.38
C GLU A 362 32.05 34.17 -1.01
N VAL A 363 32.53 33.54 0.06
CA VAL A 363 32.34 34.02 1.43
C VAL A 363 33.67 34.10 2.15
N LYS A 364 34.02 35.28 2.67
CA LYS A 364 35.20 35.45 3.53
C LYS A 364 34.91 34.94 4.95
N ARG A 365 35.70 33.98 5.42
CA ARG A 365 35.72 33.49 6.81
C ARG A 365 36.95 34.01 7.53
N ASP A 366 37.05 33.74 8.83
CA ASP A 366 38.09 34.30 9.71
C ASP A 366 39.51 33.99 9.20
N LEU A 367 39.73 32.82 8.61
CA LEU A 367 41.07 32.35 8.20
C LEU A 367 41.27 32.25 6.69
N ALA A 368 40.22 32.08 5.90
CA ALA A 368 40.31 31.88 4.45
C ALA A 368 39.04 32.32 3.71
N MET A 369 39.12 32.44 2.39
CA MET A 369 37.93 32.59 1.55
C MET A 369 37.37 31.23 1.17
N VAL A 370 36.04 31.13 1.18
CA VAL A 370 35.33 29.96 0.69
C VAL A 370 34.91 30.20 -0.76
N PRO A 371 35.43 29.43 -1.73
CA PRO A 371 35.02 29.55 -3.12
C PRO A 371 33.53 29.20 -3.30
N PRO A 372 32.87 29.71 -4.37
CA PRO A 372 31.55 29.28 -4.77
C PRO A 372 31.46 27.76 -4.94
N CYS A 373 30.30 27.19 -4.61
CA CYS A 373 30.01 25.76 -4.78
C CYS A 373 30.95 24.82 -3.99
N SER A 374 31.47 25.27 -2.84
CA SER A 374 32.38 24.47 -2.01
C SER A 374 31.64 23.57 -1.03
N THR A 375 32.09 22.31 -0.94
CA THR A 375 31.73 21.40 0.16
C THR A 375 32.56 21.74 1.40
N ILE A 376 31.91 21.83 2.55
CA ILE A 376 32.55 22.19 3.82
C ILE A 376 32.53 20.99 4.75
N ILE A 377 33.64 20.75 5.43
CA ILE A 377 33.79 19.69 6.43
C ILE A 377 33.88 20.35 7.79
N PHE A 378 32.91 20.08 8.67
CA PHE A 378 32.92 20.50 10.05
C PHE A 378 33.34 19.34 10.96
N GLU A 379 34.35 19.54 11.79
CA GLU A 379 34.66 18.68 12.93
C GLU A 379 33.97 19.30 14.14
N VAL A 380 32.88 18.70 14.62
CA VAL A 380 31.94 19.31 15.59
C VAL A 380 31.85 18.45 16.85
N GLU A 381 31.92 19.10 18.00
CA GLU A 381 31.64 18.47 19.29
C GLU A 381 30.51 19.20 20.02
N MET A 382 29.48 18.44 20.39
CA MET A 382 28.36 18.92 21.17
C MET A 382 28.76 18.96 22.65
N LEU A 383 28.91 20.16 23.23
CA LEU A 383 29.29 20.31 24.63
C LEU A 383 28.06 20.16 25.54
N GLU A 384 26.99 20.88 25.22
CA GLU A 384 25.74 20.85 25.98
C GLU A 384 24.58 21.43 25.15
N PHE A 385 23.35 21.00 25.43
CA PHE A 385 22.15 21.61 24.91
C PHE A 385 21.05 21.67 25.96
N THR A 386 20.17 22.65 25.81
CA THR A 386 18.93 22.79 26.59
C THR A 386 17.77 22.82 25.62
N LYS A 387 16.90 21.80 25.69
CA LYS A 387 15.70 21.72 24.84
C LYS A 387 14.73 22.84 25.20
N GLU A 388 13.99 23.33 24.20
CA GLU A 388 12.86 24.21 24.47
C GLU A 388 11.81 23.43 25.28
N LYS A 389 11.29 24.02 26.36
CA LYS A 389 10.25 23.37 27.18
C LYS A 389 9.05 23.03 26.32
N ASP A 390 8.54 21.81 26.47
CA ASP A 390 7.33 21.39 25.76
C ASP A 390 6.12 22.19 26.29
N PRO A 391 5.20 22.68 25.43
CA PRO A 391 3.98 23.36 25.86
C PRO A 391 3.16 22.59 26.90
N ARG A 392 3.22 21.26 26.93
CA ARG A 392 2.55 20.39 27.91
C ARG A 392 3.18 20.46 29.31
N GLU A 393 4.44 20.85 29.40
CA GLU A 393 5.17 21.04 30.68
C GLU A 393 5.00 22.45 31.26
N MET A 394 4.33 23.35 30.53
CA MET A 394 4.10 24.74 30.93
C MET A 394 2.71 24.91 31.57
N ASN A 395 2.61 25.82 32.54
CA ASN A 395 1.30 26.21 33.05
C ASN A 395 0.55 27.10 32.03
N LYS A 396 -0.78 27.24 32.19
CA LYS A 396 -1.65 27.98 31.24
C LYS A 396 -1.17 29.42 30.99
N HIS A 397 -0.69 30.12 32.02
CA HIS A 397 -0.20 31.48 31.90
C HIS A 397 1.13 31.56 31.12
N GLU A 398 2.05 30.63 31.40
CA GLU A 398 3.32 30.51 30.66
C GLU A 398 3.10 30.21 29.18
N ARG A 399 2.09 29.41 28.85
CA ARG A 399 1.72 29.08 27.46
C ARG A 399 1.19 30.29 26.70
N ILE A 400 0.31 31.09 27.31
CA ILE A 400 -0.18 32.34 26.71
C ILE A 400 0.99 33.31 26.47
N GLN A 401 1.90 33.45 27.44
CA GLN A 401 3.10 34.29 27.27
C GLN A 401 4.04 33.75 26.18
N MET A 402 4.22 32.43 26.09
CA MET A 402 5.01 31.80 25.03
C MET A 402 4.40 32.04 23.65
N ALA A 403 3.09 31.81 23.49
CA ALA A 403 2.37 32.08 22.25
C ALA A 403 2.48 33.54 21.82
N GLN A 404 2.35 34.49 22.76
CA GLN A 404 2.52 35.91 22.49
C GLN A 404 3.94 36.22 22.00
N ARG A 405 4.97 35.70 22.67
CA ARG A 405 6.37 35.86 22.26
C ARG A 405 6.62 35.28 20.86
N LYS A 406 6.18 34.05 20.59
CA LYS A 406 6.33 33.39 19.28
C LYS A 406 5.62 34.15 18.17
N LYS A 407 4.43 34.71 18.41
CA LYS A 407 3.76 35.61 17.46
C LYS A 407 4.59 36.87 17.19
N GLU A 408 5.17 37.49 18.21
CA GLU A 408 6.01 38.69 18.05
C GLU A 408 7.30 38.40 17.28
N GLU A 409 7.95 37.27 17.54
CA GLU A 409 9.07 36.76 16.73
C GLU A 409 8.65 36.56 15.27
N GLY A 410 7.50 35.91 15.04
CA GLY A 410 6.92 35.74 13.71
C GLY A 410 6.69 37.08 13.01
N ASN A 411 6.19 38.10 13.73
CA ASN A 411 5.98 39.44 13.19
C ASN A 411 7.30 40.14 12.81
N LEU A 412 8.35 39.96 13.60
CA LEU A 412 9.68 40.49 13.29
C LEU A 412 10.25 39.83 12.04
N LEU A 413 10.15 38.50 11.94
CA LEU A 413 10.58 37.74 10.76
C LEU A 413 9.80 38.14 9.51
N PHE A 414 8.48 38.32 9.65
CA PHE A 414 7.62 38.78 8.56
C PHE A 414 8.03 40.16 8.05
N LYS A 415 8.33 41.12 8.96
CA LYS A 415 8.86 42.44 8.60
C LYS A 415 10.19 42.36 7.87
N ASN A 416 11.05 41.42 8.28
CA ASN A 416 12.34 41.15 7.65
C ASN A 416 12.23 40.28 6.37
N ARG A 417 11.02 40.06 5.85
CA ARG A 417 10.73 39.26 4.64
C ARG A 417 11.15 37.78 4.74
N LYS A 418 11.38 37.27 5.95
CA LYS A 418 11.66 35.85 6.23
C LYS A 418 10.35 35.08 6.44
N TYR A 419 9.55 34.98 5.38
CA TYR A 419 8.16 34.50 5.45
C TYR A 419 8.02 33.06 5.93
N GLN A 420 8.87 32.14 5.46
CA GLN A 420 8.81 30.72 5.85
C GLN A 420 9.05 30.53 7.35
N ARG A 421 10.01 31.26 7.93
CA ARG A 421 10.28 31.22 9.37
C ARG A 421 9.20 31.92 10.17
N ALA A 422 8.65 33.02 9.63
CA ALA A 422 7.49 33.67 10.23
C ALA A 422 6.30 32.69 10.35
N MET A 423 6.04 31.88 9.31
CA MET A 423 5.00 30.84 9.34
C MET A 423 5.23 29.84 10.47
N LYS A 424 6.44 29.24 10.56
CA LYS A 424 6.80 28.31 11.65
C LYS A 424 6.56 28.92 13.05
N LYS A 425 6.89 30.21 13.22
CA LYS A 425 6.66 30.90 14.51
C LYS A 425 5.18 31.11 14.82
N TYR A 426 4.36 31.42 13.83
CA TYR A 426 2.91 31.53 14.02
C TYR A 426 2.27 30.18 14.35
N GLU A 427 2.76 29.10 13.75
CA GLU A 427 2.32 27.73 14.02
C GLU A 427 2.69 27.30 15.45
N LYS A 428 3.97 27.44 15.84
CA LYS A 428 4.40 27.21 17.24
C LYS A 428 3.60 28.05 18.23
N ALA A 429 3.24 29.28 17.87
CA ALA A 429 2.39 30.13 18.71
C ALA A 429 0.98 29.56 18.88
N THR A 430 0.39 28.94 17.85
CA THR A 430 -0.95 28.32 17.94
C THR A 430 -0.92 26.99 18.69
N ASP A 431 0.14 26.20 18.55
CA ASP A 431 0.29 24.92 19.27
C ASP A 431 0.34 25.13 20.79
N CYS A 432 0.96 26.24 21.23
CA CYS A 432 0.97 26.63 22.64
C CYS A 432 -0.43 26.88 23.21
N ILE A 433 -1.44 27.18 22.39
CA ILE A 433 -2.78 27.61 22.83
C ILE A 433 -3.89 26.83 22.08
N ASN A 434 -3.72 25.51 21.98
CA ASN A 434 -4.60 24.60 21.24
C ASN A 434 -6.08 24.61 21.72
N GLU A 435 -6.99 24.13 20.87
CA GLU A 435 -8.46 24.13 21.03
C GLU A 435 -8.98 23.26 22.18
N ASP A 436 -8.26 22.21 22.56
CA ASP A 436 -8.76 21.16 23.45
C ASP A 436 -8.70 21.51 24.94
N GLU A 437 -8.20 22.70 25.30
CA GLU A 437 -7.94 23.08 26.70
C GLU A 437 -8.87 24.17 27.22
N HIS A 438 -9.42 23.92 28.42
CA HIS A 438 -10.29 24.86 29.13
C HIS A 438 -9.47 25.95 29.81
N PHE A 439 -9.45 27.16 29.24
CA PHE A 439 -8.94 28.38 29.87
C PHE A 439 -10.04 29.04 30.72
N GLU A 440 -9.67 29.83 31.73
CA GLU A 440 -10.63 30.66 32.47
C GLU A 440 -11.28 31.69 31.54
N ASP A 441 -12.50 32.15 31.84
CA ASP A 441 -13.30 33.01 30.95
C ASP A 441 -12.54 34.28 30.48
N ASP A 442 -11.74 34.88 31.36
CA ASP A 442 -10.93 36.07 31.04
C ASP A 442 -9.75 35.74 30.11
N ASP A 443 -9.13 34.57 30.28
CA ASP A 443 -8.01 34.08 29.46
C ASP A 443 -8.47 33.55 28.10
N GLN A 444 -9.67 32.98 28.03
CA GLN A 444 -10.22 32.40 26.80
C GLN A 444 -10.39 33.47 25.70
N LYS A 445 -10.77 34.69 26.09
CA LYS A 445 -10.87 35.83 25.15
C LYS A 445 -9.50 36.24 24.60
N ILE A 446 -8.47 36.21 25.45
CA ILE A 446 -7.09 36.52 25.07
C ILE A 446 -6.57 35.47 24.10
N VAL A 447 -6.76 34.18 24.43
CA VAL A 447 -6.37 33.04 23.59
C VAL A 447 -7.05 33.08 22.22
N LYS A 448 -8.37 33.31 22.18
CA LYS A 448 -9.14 33.43 20.92
C LYS A 448 -8.58 34.53 20.02
N SER A 449 -8.37 35.72 20.59
CA SER A 449 -7.80 36.86 19.86
C SER A 449 -6.38 36.57 19.36
N LEU A 450 -5.58 35.90 20.18
CA LEU A 450 -4.20 35.55 19.85
C LEU A 450 -4.12 34.56 18.69
N ARG A 451 -4.98 33.52 18.69
CA ARG A 451 -5.06 32.51 17.61
C ARG A 451 -5.49 33.10 16.28
N VAL A 452 -6.57 33.90 16.29
CA VAL A 452 -7.04 34.61 15.10
C VAL A 452 -5.92 35.47 14.52
N SER A 453 -5.16 36.17 15.37
CA SER A 453 -4.02 36.97 14.92
C SER A 453 -2.91 36.11 14.30
N CYS A 454 -2.57 34.96 14.88
CA CYS A 454 -1.54 34.06 14.35
C CYS A 454 -1.93 33.48 12.99
N TRP A 455 -3.15 32.94 12.85
CA TRP A 455 -3.62 32.39 11.58
C TRP A 455 -3.73 33.44 10.48
N LEU A 456 -4.23 34.64 10.80
CA LEU A 456 -4.24 35.76 9.86
C LEU A 456 -2.82 36.09 9.39
N ASN A 457 -1.86 36.20 10.31
CA ASN A 457 -0.47 36.52 9.95
C ASN A 457 0.21 35.38 9.17
N GLY A 458 -0.08 34.12 9.54
CA GLY A 458 0.33 32.93 8.80
C GLY A 458 -0.18 32.95 7.37
N ALA A 459 -1.49 33.19 7.17
CA ALA A 459 -2.08 33.33 5.84
C ALA A 459 -1.41 34.45 5.01
N ALA A 460 -1.10 35.59 5.64
CA ALA A 460 -0.37 36.66 4.96
C ALA A 460 1.05 36.24 4.53
N ALA A 461 1.72 35.42 5.34
CA ALA A 461 3.05 34.89 5.01
C ALA A 461 2.99 33.85 3.89
N CYS A 462 1.99 32.96 3.91
CA CYS A 462 1.70 32.00 2.86
C CYS A 462 1.47 32.69 1.50
N LEU A 463 0.66 33.77 1.47
CA LEU A 463 0.42 34.57 0.27
C LEU A 463 1.71 35.18 -0.30
N LYS A 464 2.64 35.62 0.55
CA LYS A 464 3.94 36.17 0.09
C LYS A 464 4.88 35.10 -0.49
N ARG A 465 4.62 33.83 -0.18
CA ARG A 465 5.40 32.67 -0.64
C ARG A 465 4.72 31.88 -1.76
N ASN A 466 3.54 32.31 -2.23
CA ASN A 466 2.70 31.59 -3.17
C ASN A 466 2.22 30.22 -2.65
N TYR A 467 2.13 30.05 -1.33
CA TYR A 467 1.57 28.85 -0.70
C TYR A 467 0.07 29.02 -0.53
N PHE A 468 -0.64 29.01 -1.66
CA PHE A 468 -2.04 29.41 -1.72
C PHE A 468 -2.98 28.47 -0.96
N GLN A 469 -2.74 27.14 -1.01
CA GLN A 469 -3.54 26.16 -0.28
C GLN A 469 -3.44 26.34 1.25
N GLU A 470 -2.23 26.54 1.77
CA GLU A 470 -2.03 26.83 3.20
C GLU A 470 -2.64 28.18 3.59
N ALA A 471 -2.59 29.20 2.72
CA ALA A 471 -3.28 30.47 2.97
C ALA A 471 -4.81 30.28 3.08
N ILE A 472 -5.40 29.41 2.24
CA ILE A 472 -6.83 29.07 2.28
C ILE A 472 -7.19 28.36 3.58
N LYS A 473 -6.38 27.36 4.00
CA LYS A 473 -6.56 26.63 5.25
C LYS A 473 -6.55 27.57 6.46
N GLN A 474 -5.52 28.42 6.56
CA GLN A 474 -5.36 29.37 7.67
C GLN A 474 -6.49 30.41 7.71
N CYS A 475 -6.93 30.93 6.56
CA CYS A 475 -8.08 31.84 6.50
C CYS A 475 -9.40 31.16 6.86
N SER A 476 -9.57 29.88 6.52
CA SER A 476 -10.79 29.13 6.84
C SER A 476 -10.94 28.90 8.35
N LYS A 477 -9.83 28.55 9.04
CA LYS A 477 -9.78 28.50 10.51
C LYS A 477 -10.19 29.83 11.17
N VAL A 478 -9.76 30.96 10.61
CA VAL A 478 -10.19 32.28 11.10
C VAL A 478 -11.70 32.48 10.91
N LEU A 479 -12.27 32.01 9.80
CA LEU A 479 -13.69 32.20 9.47
C LEU A 479 -14.62 31.23 10.22
N GLU A 480 -14.12 30.11 10.71
CA GLU A 480 -14.82 29.25 11.66
C GLU A 480 -15.03 29.97 13.01
N VAL A 481 -14.02 30.73 13.44
CA VAL A 481 -14.02 31.45 14.72
C VAL A 481 -14.68 32.84 14.61
N GLU A 482 -14.45 33.52 13.50
CA GLU A 482 -14.93 34.87 13.17
C GLU A 482 -15.45 34.90 11.73
N SER A 483 -16.67 34.41 11.52
CA SER A 483 -17.30 34.24 10.20
C SER A 483 -17.47 35.52 9.38
N CYS A 484 -17.36 36.69 10.03
CA CYS A 484 -17.42 38.02 9.41
C CYS A 484 -16.04 38.71 9.32
N ASN A 485 -14.93 37.98 9.46
CA ASN A 485 -13.59 38.57 9.38
C ASN A 485 -13.23 38.97 7.94
N VAL A 486 -13.34 40.27 7.62
CA VAL A 486 -13.08 40.82 6.28
C VAL A 486 -11.64 40.56 5.81
N LYS A 487 -10.64 40.52 6.71
CA LYS A 487 -9.24 40.24 6.35
C LYS A 487 -9.04 38.81 5.91
N ALA A 488 -9.69 37.85 6.56
CA ALA A 488 -9.63 36.44 6.18
C ALA A 488 -10.35 36.20 4.83
N LEU A 489 -11.55 36.75 4.65
CA LEU A 489 -12.27 36.70 3.36
C LEU A 489 -11.44 37.29 2.22
N TYR A 490 -10.85 38.47 2.45
CA TYR A 490 -9.99 39.13 1.46
C TYR A 490 -8.77 38.28 1.10
N ARG A 491 -8.04 37.74 2.09
CA ARG A 491 -6.82 36.94 1.85
C ARG A 491 -7.13 35.58 1.23
N ARG A 492 -8.25 34.96 1.60
CA ARG A 492 -8.71 33.69 1.01
C ARG A 492 -9.13 33.88 -0.44
N ALA A 493 -9.83 34.98 -0.75
CA ALA A 493 -10.13 35.35 -2.13
C ALA A 493 -8.87 35.58 -2.97
N GLN A 494 -7.84 36.22 -2.43
CA GLN A 494 -6.54 36.36 -3.11
C GLN A 494 -5.92 35.00 -3.44
N ALA A 495 -5.93 34.06 -2.49
CA ALA A 495 -5.40 32.72 -2.72
C ALA A 495 -6.21 31.96 -3.79
N PHE A 496 -7.54 32.00 -3.74
CA PHE A 496 -8.42 31.38 -4.74
C PHE A 496 -8.23 31.96 -6.15
N MET A 497 -7.95 33.27 -6.27
CA MET A 497 -7.64 33.87 -7.57
C MET A 497 -6.36 33.30 -8.20
N GLU A 498 -5.35 33.03 -7.38
CA GLU A 498 -4.06 32.47 -7.82
C GLU A 498 -4.14 30.97 -8.11
N THR A 499 -5.01 30.22 -7.42
CA THR A 499 -5.30 28.80 -7.73
C THR A 499 -6.30 28.62 -8.87
N ALA A 500 -6.74 29.70 -9.51
CA ALA A 500 -7.76 29.74 -10.56
C ALA A 500 -9.16 29.28 -10.13
N ASP A 501 -9.44 29.24 -8.82
CA ASP A 501 -10.76 29.00 -8.22
C ASP A 501 -11.61 30.27 -8.21
N LEU A 502 -11.80 30.86 -9.39
CA LEU A 502 -12.38 32.20 -9.56
C LEU A 502 -13.80 32.33 -8.98
N HIS A 503 -14.55 31.23 -8.90
CA HIS A 503 -15.90 31.22 -8.31
C HIS A 503 -15.85 31.36 -6.78
N LEU A 504 -14.96 30.63 -6.11
CA LEU A 504 -14.80 30.70 -4.65
C LEU A 504 -14.24 32.07 -4.23
N ALA A 505 -13.35 32.65 -5.04
CA ALA A 505 -12.91 34.04 -4.87
C ALA A 505 -14.08 35.03 -4.95
N GLU A 506 -15.05 34.82 -5.86
CA GLU A 506 -16.22 35.69 -5.99
C GLU A 506 -17.12 35.66 -4.74
N LEU A 507 -17.33 34.46 -4.18
CA LEU A 507 -18.12 34.25 -2.96
C LEU A 507 -17.51 35.02 -1.77
N ASP A 508 -16.21 34.88 -1.55
CA ASP A 508 -15.51 35.57 -0.46
C ASP A 508 -15.50 37.10 -0.65
N ILE A 509 -15.33 37.57 -1.88
CA ILE A 509 -15.38 39.00 -2.22
C ILE A 509 -16.77 39.59 -1.98
N LYS A 510 -17.84 38.89 -2.40
CA LYS A 510 -19.22 39.32 -2.14
C LYS A 510 -19.48 39.44 -0.64
N LYS A 511 -19.16 38.38 0.12
CA LYS A 511 -19.34 38.38 1.57
C LYS A 511 -18.53 39.49 2.26
N ALA A 512 -17.30 39.74 1.81
CA ALA A 512 -16.49 40.83 2.34
C ALA A 512 -17.08 42.22 2.04
N LEU A 513 -17.68 42.43 0.86
CA LEU A 513 -18.36 43.69 0.49
C LEU A 513 -19.75 43.84 1.12
N GLU A 514 -20.41 42.76 1.49
CA GLU A 514 -21.64 42.80 2.30
C GLU A 514 -21.33 43.33 3.71
N ILE A 515 -20.19 42.91 4.28
CA ILE A 515 -19.76 43.33 5.62
C ILE A 515 -19.16 44.74 5.62
N ASP A 516 -18.29 45.05 4.66
CA ASP A 516 -17.67 46.36 4.47
C ASP A 516 -17.82 46.86 3.02
N PRO A 517 -18.96 47.48 2.68
CA PRO A 517 -19.24 47.94 1.33
C PRO A 517 -18.29 49.04 0.82
N GLN A 518 -17.51 49.67 1.69
CA GLN A 518 -16.57 50.74 1.32
C GLN A 518 -15.12 50.26 1.27
N ASN A 519 -14.87 48.96 1.47
CA ASN A 519 -13.53 48.41 1.45
C ASN A 519 -12.86 48.57 0.07
N ARG A 520 -11.85 49.45 0.01
CA ARG A 520 -11.14 49.76 -1.25
C ARG A 520 -10.34 48.58 -1.78
N GLU A 521 -9.74 47.78 -0.89
CA GLU A 521 -8.91 46.63 -1.26
C GLU A 521 -9.77 45.51 -1.85
N VAL A 522 -10.92 45.22 -1.24
CA VAL A 522 -11.87 44.22 -1.74
C VAL A 522 -12.46 44.63 -3.09
N LYS A 523 -12.82 45.91 -3.27
CA LYS A 523 -13.27 46.45 -4.57
C LYS A 523 -12.21 46.33 -5.67
N LEU A 524 -10.93 46.49 -5.31
CA LEU A 524 -9.82 46.36 -6.26
C LEU A 524 -9.67 44.90 -6.72
N ILE A 525 -9.67 43.93 -5.80
CA ILE A 525 -9.58 42.51 -6.19
C ILE A 525 -10.83 42.04 -6.93
N GLN A 526 -12.01 42.60 -6.65
CA GLN A 526 -13.23 42.36 -7.43
C GLN A 526 -13.07 42.79 -8.89
N LYS A 527 -12.41 43.93 -9.14
CA LYS A 527 -12.12 44.39 -10.51
C LYS A 527 -11.13 43.45 -11.20
N ASN A 528 -10.08 43.03 -10.50
CA ASN A 528 -9.09 42.09 -11.02
C ASN A 528 -9.72 40.72 -11.33
N LEU A 529 -10.59 40.21 -10.46
CA LEU A 529 -11.34 38.97 -10.66
C LEU A 529 -12.18 39.04 -11.95
N LYS A 530 -12.90 40.13 -12.17
CA LYS A 530 -13.68 40.33 -13.42
C LYS A 530 -12.81 40.33 -14.66
N GLN A 531 -11.60 40.89 -14.58
CA GLN A 531 -10.64 40.86 -15.69
C GLN A 531 -10.12 39.43 -15.92
N LEU A 532 -9.72 38.72 -14.87
CA LEU A 532 -9.26 37.33 -14.97
C LEU A 532 -10.34 36.40 -15.53
N GLN A 533 -11.60 36.56 -15.10
CA GLN A 533 -12.74 35.84 -15.65
C GLN A 533 -12.93 36.14 -17.15
N ALA A 534 -12.84 37.40 -17.57
CA ALA A 534 -12.93 37.77 -18.99
C ALA A 534 -11.76 37.22 -19.83
N GLU A 535 -10.54 37.22 -19.28
CA GLU A 535 -9.36 36.65 -19.93
C GLU A 535 -9.40 35.13 -20.00
N SER A 536 -9.90 34.45 -18.96
CA SER A 536 -10.16 33.01 -18.96
C SER A 536 -11.18 32.66 -20.04
N ASN A 537 -12.34 33.31 -20.04
CA ASN A 537 -13.39 33.09 -21.03
C ASN A 537 -12.89 33.32 -22.47
N LYS A 538 -12.02 34.31 -22.67
CA LYS A 538 -11.41 34.58 -23.98
C LYS A 538 -10.38 33.51 -24.38
N ARG A 539 -9.57 33.03 -23.42
CA ARG A 539 -8.64 31.91 -23.64
C ARG A 539 -9.40 30.64 -23.99
N ASP A 540 -10.45 30.32 -23.23
CA ASP A 540 -11.31 29.17 -23.46
C ASP A 540 -11.97 29.27 -24.84
N ALA A 541 -12.57 30.42 -25.18
CA ALA A 541 -13.16 30.64 -26.51
C ALA A 541 -12.14 30.46 -27.65
N LYS A 542 -10.89 30.93 -27.47
CA LYS A 542 -9.82 30.76 -28.46
C LYS A 542 -9.35 29.31 -28.55
N LEU A 543 -9.23 28.62 -27.42
CA LEU A 543 -8.88 27.20 -27.36
C LEU A 543 -9.96 26.38 -28.07
N TYR A 544 -11.23 26.59 -27.76
CA TYR A 544 -12.36 25.96 -28.44
C TYR A 544 -12.34 26.26 -29.95
N THR A 545 -12.17 27.51 -30.36
CA THR A 545 -12.10 27.88 -31.79
C THR A 545 -10.96 27.16 -32.51
N THR A 546 -9.80 27.01 -31.85
CA THR A 546 -8.62 26.33 -32.41
C THR A 546 -8.85 24.82 -32.50
N MET A 547 -9.42 24.20 -31.47
CA MET A 547 -9.77 22.78 -31.47
C MET A 547 -10.85 22.46 -32.54
N PHE A 548 -11.87 23.31 -32.71
CA PHE A 548 -12.87 23.17 -33.78
C PHE A 548 -12.27 23.38 -35.18
N ALA A 549 -11.28 24.26 -35.34
CA ALA A 549 -10.57 24.45 -36.61
C ALA A 549 -9.68 23.24 -36.98
N GLN A 550 -9.07 22.58 -35.98
CA GLN A 550 -8.31 21.34 -36.20
C GLN A 550 -9.22 20.17 -36.59
N LEU A 551 -10.35 19.99 -35.89
CA LEU A 551 -11.35 18.95 -36.18
C LEU A 551 -11.98 19.10 -37.58
N SER A 552 -12.18 20.33 -38.05
CA SER A 552 -12.70 20.59 -39.40
C SER A 552 -11.67 20.35 -40.50
N ASN A 553 -10.39 20.62 -40.25
CA ASN A 553 -9.32 20.29 -41.19
C ASN A 553 -9.08 18.77 -41.31
N GLU A 554 -9.23 18.00 -40.23
CA GLU A 554 -9.18 16.53 -40.24
C GLU A 554 -10.36 15.90 -41.00
N ASN A 555 -11.57 16.46 -40.89
CA ASN A 555 -12.70 16.04 -41.71
C ASN A 555 -12.50 16.36 -43.20
N SER A 556 -11.78 17.44 -43.55
CA SER A 556 -11.47 17.80 -44.94
C SER A 556 -10.39 16.89 -45.56
N SER A 557 -9.44 16.41 -44.76
CA SER A 557 -8.39 15.49 -45.20
C SER A 557 -8.92 14.06 -45.32
N ALA A 558 -9.87 13.65 -44.46
CA ALA A 558 -10.64 12.42 -44.60
C ALA A 558 -11.53 12.43 -45.86
N ALA A 559 -12.21 13.54 -46.16
CA ALA A 559 -13.02 13.69 -47.38
C ALA A 559 -12.18 13.73 -48.68
N LYS A 560 -10.90 14.14 -48.60
CA LYS A 560 -9.97 14.05 -49.75
C LYS A 560 -9.41 12.64 -49.93
N ARG A 561 -9.21 11.85 -48.87
CA ARG A 561 -8.80 10.43 -48.96
C ARG A 561 -9.89 9.54 -49.55
N LEU A 562 -11.16 9.79 -49.18
CA LEU A 562 -12.32 9.08 -49.74
C LEU A 562 -12.51 9.27 -51.25
N LYS A 563 -12.04 10.38 -51.84
CA LYS A 563 -12.11 10.61 -53.29
C LYS A 563 -10.97 9.99 -54.09
N VAL A 564 -9.89 9.54 -53.46
CA VAL A 564 -8.76 8.88 -54.13
C VAL A 564 -9.03 7.37 -54.24
N GLU A 565 -9.67 6.77 -53.23
CA GLU A 565 -10.01 5.33 -53.20
C GLU A 565 -11.21 4.94 -54.09
N GLU A 566 -12.13 5.86 -54.40
CA GLU A 566 -13.20 5.63 -55.38
C GLU A 566 -12.73 5.62 -56.84
N THR A 567 -11.53 6.13 -57.12
CA THR A 567 -10.91 6.12 -58.47
C THR A 567 -10.05 4.89 -58.74
N GLU A 568 -9.59 4.18 -57.71
CA GLU A 568 -8.77 2.97 -57.86
C GLU A 568 -9.61 1.68 -57.88
N SER A 569 -10.83 1.68 -57.34
CA SER A 569 -11.74 0.51 -57.37
C SER A 569 -12.54 0.31 -58.67
N LYS A 570 -12.27 1.09 -59.73
CA LYS A 570 -12.93 0.95 -61.05
C LYS A 570 -12.05 0.43 -62.18
N ASN A 571 -10.79 0.06 -61.91
CA ASN A 571 -9.85 -0.43 -62.93
C ASN A 571 -9.39 -1.89 -62.77
N GLU A 572 -9.89 -2.64 -61.78
CA GLU A 572 -9.49 -4.05 -61.53
C GLU A 572 -10.62 -5.07 -61.78
N GLU A 573 -11.54 -4.80 -62.70
CA GLU A 573 -12.54 -5.78 -63.16
C GLU A 573 -12.40 -6.20 -64.63
N ASN A 574 -11.31 -5.85 -65.31
CA ASN A 574 -11.00 -6.40 -66.63
C ASN A 574 -9.52 -6.78 -66.71
N VAL A 575 -9.24 -7.98 -67.22
CA VAL A 575 -7.93 -8.67 -67.31
C VAL A 575 -7.61 -9.48 -66.04
N ALA A 576 -7.70 -10.80 -65.98
CA ALA A 576 -7.73 -11.80 -67.04
C ALA A 576 -8.31 -13.13 -66.53
N SER A 577 -9.26 -13.67 -67.31
CA SER A 577 -9.36 -15.11 -67.53
C SER A 577 -8.86 -15.39 -68.95
N MET A 578 -7.65 -15.94 -69.10
CA MET A 578 -7.23 -16.62 -70.34
C MET A 578 -6.16 -17.67 -70.06
N ALA A 579 -6.67 -18.88 -69.86
CA ALA A 579 -6.10 -20.23 -70.06
C ALA A 579 -4.59 -20.48 -70.36
N LYS A 580 -4.04 -21.40 -69.55
CA LYS A 580 -3.39 -22.70 -69.89
C LYS A 580 -2.07 -22.78 -70.72
N SER A 581 -1.04 -23.32 -70.04
CA SER A 581 -0.21 -24.52 -70.36
C SER A 581 0.70 -24.56 -71.61
N LYS A 582 2.04 -24.67 -71.42
CA LYS A 582 2.89 -25.88 -71.68
C LYS A 582 4.40 -25.58 -71.75
N TYR A 583 5.17 -26.57 -71.27
CA TYR A 583 6.58 -26.97 -71.56
C TYR A 583 7.70 -26.74 -70.51
N SER A 584 8.07 -27.90 -69.95
CA SER A 584 9.31 -28.39 -69.31
C SER A 584 10.64 -28.06 -70.02
N LEU A 585 11.74 -27.83 -69.27
CA LEU A 585 12.88 -28.78 -69.10
C LEU A 585 14.01 -28.25 -68.17
N ILE A 586 14.17 -28.96 -67.05
CA ILE A 586 15.40 -29.43 -66.36
C ILE A 586 16.63 -28.50 -66.19
N SER A 587 16.96 -28.27 -64.91
CA SER A 587 18.33 -28.44 -64.38
C SER A 587 18.28 -28.64 -62.86
N SER A 588 18.04 -29.90 -62.47
CA SER A 588 18.18 -30.41 -61.11
C SER A 588 19.62 -30.33 -60.65
N ASN A 589 19.89 -29.52 -59.62
CA ASN A 589 20.93 -29.80 -58.60
C ASN A 589 21.01 -28.79 -57.44
N MET A 590 20.11 -27.81 -57.36
CA MET A 590 20.09 -26.85 -56.22
C MET A 590 18.93 -27.04 -55.24
N PHE A 591 17.98 -27.94 -55.53
CA PHE A 591 16.76 -28.09 -54.72
C PHE A 591 16.83 -29.24 -53.69
N LEU A 592 17.75 -30.20 -53.85
CA LEU A 592 17.92 -31.30 -52.89
C LEU A 592 18.81 -30.95 -51.68
N GLN A 593 19.66 -29.92 -51.75
CA GLN A 593 20.48 -29.49 -50.61
C GLN A 593 19.72 -28.58 -49.64
N LEU A 594 18.67 -27.88 -50.08
CA LEU A 594 17.83 -27.06 -49.19
C LEU A 594 16.76 -27.88 -48.43
N LEU A 595 16.32 -29.02 -48.96
CA LEU A 595 15.33 -29.87 -48.31
C LEU A 595 15.94 -30.80 -47.24
N ALA A 596 17.24 -31.09 -47.30
CA ALA A 596 17.94 -31.86 -46.28
C ALA A 596 18.31 -31.02 -45.03
N LEU A 597 18.40 -29.68 -45.17
CA LEU A 597 18.69 -28.79 -44.04
C LEU A 597 17.44 -28.43 -43.20
N LEU A 598 16.24 -28.63 -43.76
CA LEU A 598 14.96 -28.38 -43.09
C LEU A 598 14.38 -29.61 -42.36
N LEU A 599 15.01 -30.78 -42.48
CA LEU A 599 14.57 -32.04 -41.88
C LEU A 599 15.40 -32.51 -40.68
N VAL A 600 16.37 -31.71 -40.21
CA VAL A 600 17.21 -32.01 -39.03
C VAL A 600 16.90 -31.09 -37.81
N ILE A 601 15.89 -30.21 -37.91
CA ILE A 601 15.40 -29.38 -36.78
C ILE A 601 14.04 -29.91 -36.26
N GLN A 602 13.84 -31.24 -36.32
CA GLN A 602 12.75 -31.90 -35.59
C GLN A 602 13.31 -33.03 -34.72
N ILE A 603 14.09 -32.64 -33.72
CA ILE A 603 14.18 -33.37 -32.47
C ILE A 603 13.75 -32.39 -31.39
N SER A 604 12.50 -32.54 -30.97
CA SER A 604 11.88 -31.79 -29.90
C SER A 604 12.72 -31.92 -28.62
N PRO A 605 13.15 -30.83 -27.96
CA PRO A 605 13.16 -30.87 -26.51
C PRO A 605 11.70 -30.91 -26.10
N LEU A 606 11.35 -31.88 -25.25
CA LEU A 606 10.09 -31.91 -24.53
C LEU A 606 10.07 -30.64 -23.65
N GLN A 607 9.70 -29.50 -24.23
CA GLN A 607 9.29 -28.33 -23.47
C GLN A 607 8.01 -28.75 -22.77
N LEU A 608 8.12 -28.96 -21.47
CA LEU A 608 6.97 -28.92 -20.58
C LEU A 608 6.37 -27.52 -20.75
N GLN A 609 5.38 -27.36 -21.64
CA GLN A 609 4.53 -26.18 -21.62
C GLN A 609 3.82 -26.20 -20.28
N VAL A 610 4.32 -25.41 -19.33
CA VAL A 610 3.54 -25.04 -18.15
C VAL A 610 2.41 -24.18 -18.67
N GLN A 611 1.25 -24.79 -18.87
CA GLN A 611 0.08 -24.16 -19.47
C GLN A 611 -0.51 -23.15 -18.47
N ALA A 612 -0.17 -21.86 -18.63
CA ALA A 612 -0.58 -20.77 -17.72
C ALA A 612 -2.06 -20.33 -17.91
N ALA A 613 -2.62 -20.59 -19.09
CA ALA A 613 -4.01 -20.28 -19.47
C ALA A 613 -4.67 -21.48 -20.15
N ALA A 614 -5.96 -21.71 -19.88
CA ALA A 614 -6.70 -22.84 -20.43
C ALA A 614 -8.15 -22.47 -20.78
N THR A 615 -8.57 -22.86 -21.99
CA THR A 615 -9.94 -22.67 -22.45
C THR A 615 -10.91 -23.61 -21.74
N VAL A 616 -11.97 -23.05 -21.17
CA VAL A 616 -13.06 -23.78 -20.52
C VAL A 616 -14.17 -24.03 -21.54
N LYS A 617 -14.35 -25.28 -21.98
CA LYS A 617 -15.44 -25.67 -22.89
C LYS A 617 -16.70 -26.12 -22.17
N PHE A 618 -16.54 -26.76 -21.01
CA PHE A 618 -17.61 -27.32 -20.21
C PHE A 618 -17.46 -26.82 -18.78
N LEU A 619 -18.51 -26.23 -18.24
CA LEU A 619 -18.52 -25.66 -16.91
C LEU A 619 -19.61 -26.35 -16.08
N PRO A 620 -19.28 -26.99 -14.95
CA PRO A 620 -20.29 -27.66 -14.13
C PRO A 620 -21.41 -26.70 -13.71
N GLY A 621 -22.65 -27.18 -13.79
CA GLY A 621 -23.84 -26.35 -13.64
C GLY A 621 -24.40 -25.79 -14.96
N PHE A 622 -23.62 -25.79 -16.05
CA PHE A 622 -24.09 -25.41 -17.37
C PHE A 622 -24.44 -26.64 -18.23
N ASP A 623 -25.58 -26.59 -18.91
CA ASP A 623 -26.06 -27.69 -19.76
C ASP A 623 -25.36 -27.64 -21.14
N GLY A 624 -24.41 -28.54 -21.37
CA GLY A 624 -23.67 -28.65 -22.64
C GLY A 624 -22.42 -27.77 -22.73
N PRO A 625 -21.84 -27.58 -23.93
CA PRO A 625 -20.70 -26.70 -24.12
C PRO A 625 -21.09 -25.22 -23.96
N LEU A 626 -20.18 -24.40 -23.44
CA LEU A 626 -20.40 -22.95 -23.36
C LEU A 626 -20.57 -22.35 -24.77
N PRO A 627 -21.57 -21.47 -24.98
CA PRO A 627 -21.83 -20.85 -26.27
C PRO A 627 -20.91 -19.66 -26.58
N PHE A 628 -20.00 -19.33 -25.66
CA PHE A 628 -19.00 -18.28 -25.77
C PHE A 628 -17.63 -18.82 -25.35
N HIS A 629 -16.57 -18.13 -25.74
CA HIS A 629 -15.22 -18.48 -25.34
C HIS A 629 -14.94 -17.98 -23.92
N LEU A 630 -14.64 -18.90 -23.01
CA LEU A 630 -14.13 -18.62 -21.68
C LEU A 630 -12.73 -19.21 -21.54
N GLU A 631 -11.80 -18.40 -21.07
CA GLU A 631 -10.45 -18.79 -20.70
C GLU A 631 -10.21 -18.43 -19.24
N THR A 632 -9.50 -19.29 -18.53
CA THR A 632 -9.06 -19.03 -17.16
C THR A 632 -7.58 -19.31 -17.01
N GLY A 633 -6.92 -18.61 -16.09
CA GLY A 633 -5.50 -18.77 -15.89
C GLY A 633 -4.97 -17.97 -14.71
N TYR A 634 -3.66 -18.11 -14.49
CA TYR A 634 -2.92 -17.37 -13.48
C TYR A 634 -1.80 -16.59 -14.13
N VAL A 635 -1.60 -15.35 -13.69
CA VAL A 635 -0.41 -14.55 -14.03
C VAL A 635 0.30 -14.20 -12.73
N GLY A 636 1.59 -14.53 -12.67
CA GLY A 636 2.46 -14.18 -11.56
C GLY A 636 2.92 -12.72 -11.65
N VAL A 637 2.81 -11.97 -10.56
CA VAL A 637 3.17 -10.54 -10.48
C VAL A 637 3.93 -10.21 -9.18
N GLY A 638 4.54 -9.04 -9.15
CA GLY A 638 5.38 -8.59 -8.05
C GLY A 638 6.73 -9.30 -8.00
N LYS A 639 7.47 -9.07 -6.91
CA LYS A 639 8.82 -9.63 -6.73
C LYS A 639 8.76 -11.17 -6.73
N GLU A 640 9.62 -11.79 -7.54
CA GLU A 640 9.73 -13.25 -7.67
C GLU A 640 8.40 -13.93 -8.08
N GLU A 641 7.46 -13.16 -8.66
CA GLU A 641 6.14 -13.66 -9.08
C GLU A 641 5.34 -14.32 -7.94
N LYS A 642 5.57 -13.89 -6.69
CA LYS A 642 4.94 -14.47 -5.50
C LYS A 642 3.44 -14.22 -5.40
N HIS A 643 2.90 -13.30 -6.19
CA HIS A 643 1.47 -13.00 -6.26
C HIS A 643 0.88 -13.62 -7.51
N GLN A 644 -0.01 -14.60 -7.36
CA GLN A 644 -0.61 -15.33 -8.49
C GLN A 644 -2.05 -14.85 -8.66
N LEU A 645 -2.29 -13.98 -9.66
CA LEU A 645 -3.61 -13.42 -9.92
C LEU A 645 -4.38 -14.29 -10.91
N PHE A 646 -5.57 -14.72 -10.49
CA PHE A 646 -6.51 -15.49 -11.29
C PHE A 646 -7.41 -14.57 -12.13
N TYR A 647 -7.73 -15.00 -13.34
CA TYR A 647 -8.63 -14.24 -14.22
C TYR A 647 -9.61 -15.14 -14.97
N TYR A 648 -10.74 -14.53 -15.35
CA TYR A 648 -11.68 -15.06 -16.32
C TYR A 648 -11.66 -14.15 -17.55
N PHE A 649 -11.22 -14.67 -18.69
CA PHE A 649 -11.24 -13.94 -19.95
C PHE A 649 -12.37 -14.45 -20.84
N ILE A 650 -13.26 -13.55 -21.24
CA ILE A 650 -14.39 -13.84 -22.11
C ILE A 650 -14.27 -13.00 -23.37
N LYS A 651 -14.16 -13.66 -24.52
CA LYS A 651 -14.08 -12.97 -25.83
C LYS A 651 -15.42 -12.35 -26.18
N SER A 652 -15.36 -11.26 -26.94
CA SER A 652 -16.53 -10.65 -27.53
C SER A 652 -17.29 -11.67 -28.37
N GLU A 653 -18.62 -11.68 -28.25
CA GLU A 653 -19.50 -12.52 -29.05
C GLU A 653 -19.79 -11.93 -30.44
N SER A 654 -19.37 -10.69 -30.71
CA SER A 654 -19.41 -10.10 -32.06
C SER A 654 -18.12 -10.34 -32.85
N ASP A 655 -17.15 -9.43 -32.79
CA ASP A 655 -15.89 -9.52 -33.52
C ASP A 655 -14.72 -9.31 -32.55
N PRO A 656 -14.25 -10.36 -31.86
CA PRO A 656 -13.24 -10.22 -30.81
C PRO A 656 -11.92 -9.62 -31.28
N GLY A 657 -11.59 -9.70 -32.57
CA GLY A 657 -10.37 -9.10 -33.12
C GLY A 657 -10.43 -7.57 -33.23
N ASN A 658 -11.62 -7.00 -33.35
CA ASN A 658 -11.81 -5.55 -33.51
C ASN A 658 -12.53 -4.89 -32.32
N ASP A 659 -13.33 -5.66 -31.59
CA ASP A 659 -14.08 -5.17 -30.43
C ASP A 659 -13.14 -4.75 -29.29
N PRO A 660 -13.53 -3.75 -28.48
CA PRO A 660 -12.70 -3.26 -27.38
C PRO A 660 -12.26 -4.38 -26.41
N LEU A 661 -11.04 -4.26 -25.89
CA LEU A 661 -10.57 -5.04 -24.75
C LEU A 661 -10.82 -4.25 -23.48
N MET A 662 -11.44 -4.89 -22.49
CA MET A 662 -11.68 -4.29 -21.18
C MET A 662 -11.13 -5.17 -20.07
N LEU A 663 -10.46 -4.57 -19.09
CA LEU A 663 -10.13 -5.24 -17.82
C LEU A 663 -11.06 -4.71 -16.72
N TRP A 664 -11.74 -5.62 -16.04
CA TRP A 664 -12.76 -5.35 -15.02
C TRP A 664 -12.24 -5.69 -13.63
N LEU A 665 -12.39 -4.73 -12.70
CA LEU A 665 -12.02 -4.83 -11.29
C LEU A 665 -13.26 -4.68 -10.42
N THR A 666 -13.74 -5.77 -9.82
CA THR A 666 -14.74 -5.67 -8.74
C THR A 666 -14.10 -5.07 -7.49
N GLY A 667 -14.84 -4.21 -6.78
CA GLY A 667 -14.37 -3.52 -5.58
C GLY A 667 -14.24 -4.40 -4.32
N GLY A 668 -14.70 -3.88 -3.18
CA GLY A 668 -14.56 -4.52 -1.85
C GLY A 668 -13.82 -3.61 -0.87
N PRO A 669 -12.47 -3.67 -0.77
CA PRO A 669 -11.54 -4.55 -1.49
C PRO A 669 -11.68 -6.02 -1.10
N GLY A 670 -11.18 -6.93 -1.93
CA GLY A 670 -11.20 -8.38 -1.64
C GLY A 670 -12.46 -9.12 -2.09
N CYS A 671 -13.27 -8.52 -2.97
CA CYS A 671 -14.40 -9.19 -3.61
C CYS A 671 -14.02 -9.78 -4.96
N SER A 672 -14.46 -11.02 -5.23
CA SER A 672 -14.15 -11.71 -6.48
C SER A 672 -14.82 -11.06 -7.68
N SER A 673 -14.05 -10.90 -8.76
CA SER A 673 -14.54 -10.48 -10.08
C SER A 673 -15.41 -11.53 -10.77
N PHE A 674 -15.60 -12.71 -10.18
CA PHE A 674 -16.65 -13.64 -10.61
C PHE A 674 -18.06 -13.08 -10.39
N ASN A 675 -18.24 -12.13 -9.45
CA ASN A 675 -19.47 -11.33 -9.37
C ASN A 675 -19.77 -10.65 -10.71
N GLY A 676 -18.74 -10.05 -11.30
CA GLY A 676 -18.72 -9.51 -12.65
C GLY A 676 -19.29 -10.48 -13.68
N VAL A 677 -18.86 -11.74 -13.61
CA VAL A 677 -19.22 -12.80 -14.58
C VAL A 677 -20.69 -13.25 -14.46
N VAL A 678 -21.24 -13.36 -13.24
CA VAL A 678 -22.53 -14.03 -12.99
C VAL A 678 -23.67 -13.10 -12.55
N TYR A 679 -23.37 -12.00 -11.86
CA TYR A 679 -24.37 -11.06 -11.35
C TYR A 679 -24.42 -9.76 -12.14
N GLU A 680 -23.33 -9.38 -12.79
CA GLU A 680 -23.18 -8.05 -13.35
C GLU A 680 -23.19 -8.07 -14.89
N SER A 681 -22.01 -7.90 -15.50
CA SER A 681 -21.78 -7.63 -16.91
C SER A 681 -21.45 -8.87 -17.74
N GLY A 682 -21.10 -9.99 -17.12
CA GLY A 682 -20.78 -11.24 -17.80
C GLY A 682 -21.98 -12.01 -18.35
N PRO A 683 -21.74 -13.08 -19.13
CA PRO A 683 -22.77 -13.79 -19.87
C PRO A 683 -23.58 -14.76 -19.00
N LEU A 684 -23.14 -15.06 -17.78
CA LEU A 684 -23.74 -16.09 -16.94
C LEU A 684 -24.74 -15.52 -15.93
N TYR A 685 -25.63 -16.39 -15.45
CA TYR A 685 -26.45 -16.17 -14.26
C TYR A 685 -26.87 -17.50 -13.64
N TYR A 686 -27.19 -17.53 -12.35
CA TYR A 686 -27.78 -18.70 -11.72
C TYR A 686 -29.26 -18.84 -12.07
N LYS A 687 -29.66 -20.00 -12.60
CA LYS A 687 -31.08 -20.31 -12.91
C LYS A 687 -31.91 -20.40 -11.63
N GLN A 688 -31.32 -20.94 -10.57
CA GLN A 688 -31.95 -21.07 -9.26
C GLN A 688 -31.75 -19.81 -8.42
N LYS A 689 -32.79 -19.44 -7.65
CA LYS A 689 -32.79 -18.28 -6.74
C LYS A 689 -32.43 -18.64 -5.29
N LYS A 690 -32.38 -19.93 -4.98
CA LYS A 690 -32.08 -20.48 -3.65
C LYS A 690 -31.18 -21.69 -3.81
N TYR A 691 -30.33 -21.92 -2.82
CA TYR A 691 -29.59 -23.17 -2.75
C TYR A 691 -30.54 -24.31 -2.36
N ASN A 692 -30.50 -25.40 -3.11
CA ASN A 692 -31.37 -26.57 -2.91
C ASN A 692 -30.57 -27.81 -2.48
N GLY A 693 -29.32 -27.64 -2.04
CA GLY A 693 -28.40 -28.74 -1.71
C GLY A 693 -27.72 -29.40 -2.91
N SER A 694 -28.03 -28.98 -4.14
CA SER A 694 -27.38 -29.49 -5.36
C SER A 694 -26.51 -28.43 -6.02
N LEU A 695 -25.53 -28.87 -6.81
CA LEU A 695 -24.63 -27.99 -7.56
C LEU A 695 -25.43 -26.92 -8.32
N PRO A 696 -25.13 -25.62 -8.13
CA PRO A 696 -25.89 -24.57 -8.79
C PRO A 696 -25.86 -24.62 -10.32
N THR A 697 -27.03 -24.41 -10.91
CA THR A 697 -27.23 -24.43 -12.36
C THR A 697 -27.12 -23.03 -12.97
N LEU A 698 -26.48 -22.95 -14.14
CA LEU A 698 -26.13 -21.73 -14.85
C LEU A 698 -26.94 -21.60 -16.15
N GLY A 699 -27.26 -20.36 -16.51
CA GLY A 699 -27.84 -19.97 -17.80
C GLY A 699 -27.07 -18.82 -18.44
N VAL A 700 -27.44 -18.46 -19.68
CA VAL A 700 -26.86 -17.32 -20.40
C VAL A 700 -27.84 -16.17 -20.50
N THR A 701 -27.37 -14.95 -20.26
CA THR A 701 -28.17 -13.73 -20.45
C THR A 701 -27.89 -13.06 -21.80
N PRO A 702 -28.90 -12.50 -22.49
CA PRO A 702 -28.67 -11.71 -23.70
C PRO A 702 -28.08 -10.31 -23.39
N ASN A 703 -28.15 -9.85 -22.15
CA ASN A 703 -27.77 -8.50 -21.72
C ASN A 703 -26.37 -8.48 -21.09
N SER A 704 -25.41 -9.16 -21.72
CA SER A 704 -24.03 -9.18 -21.27
C SER A 704 -23.20 -8.16 -22.05
N TRP A 705 -22.24 -7.54 -21.37
CA TRP A 705 -21.30 -6.62 -21.99
C TRP A 705 -20.33 -7.34 -22.93
N THR A 706 -20.11 -8.64 -22.73
CA THR A 706 -19.32 -9.48 -23.65
C THR A 706 -19.99 -9.65 -25.02
N LYS A 707 -21.21 -9.14 -25.21
CA LYS A 707 -21.84 -9.05 -26.54
C LYS A 707 -21.14 -8.06 -27.47
N VAL A 708 -20.35 -7.12 -26.94
CA VAL A 708 -19.73 -6.03 -27.71
C VAL A 708 -18.29 -5.70 -27.25
N ALA A 709 -17.71 -6.51 -26.36
CA ALA A 709 -16.37 -6.28 -25.81
C ALA A 709 -15.72 -7.59 -25.36
N ASN A 710 -14.40 -7.68 -25.48
CA ASN A 710 -13.59 -8.70 -24.82
C ASN A 710 -13.36 -8.26 -23.38
N ILE A 711 -13.64 -9.10 -22.38
CA ILE A 711 -13.54 -8.70 -20.97
C ILE A 711 -12.67 -9.67 -20.17
N ILE A 712 -11.67 -9.12 -19.49
CA ILE A 712 -10.86 -9.80 -18.47
C ILE A 712 -11.42 -9.43 -17.10
N PHE A 713 -12.05 -10.39 -16.41
CA PHE A 713 -12.45 -10.25 -15.02
C PHE A 713 -11.30 -10.72 -14.13
N LEU A 714 -10.61 -9.77 -13.50
CA LEU A 714 -9.39 -10.04 -12.74
C LEU A 714 -9.69 -10.14 -11.24
N GLU A 715 -9.34 -11.24 -10.60
CA GLU A 715 -9.43 -11.37 -9.14
C GLU A 715 -8.18 -10.76 -8.50
N GLN A 716 -8.34 -9.57 -7.92
CA GLN A 716 -7.26 -8.84 -7.27
C GLN A 716 -7.79 -8.10 -6.02
N PRO A 717 -6.95 -7.93 -4.99
CA PRO A 717 -5.56 -8.39 -4.86
C PRO A 717 -5.45 -9.90 -4.59
N VAL A 718 -4.26 -10.42 -4.29
CA VAL A 718 -4.11 -11.80 -3.78
C VAL A 718 -5.01 -12.06 -2.58
N ASN A 719 -5.37 -13.33 -2.36
CA ASN A 719 -6.39 -13.78 -1.40
C ASN A 719 -7.84 -13.49 -1.83
N THR A 720 -8.05 -12.79 -2.94
CA THR A 720 -9.37 -12.58 -3.56
C THR A 720 -9.73 -13.73 -4.47
N GLY A 721 -10.88 -14.36 -4.25
CA GLY A 721 -11.35 -15.48 -5.06
C GLY A 721 -10.35 -16.64 -5.10
N PHE A 722 -9.88 -16.99 -6.30
CA PHE A 722 -8.87 -18.02 -6.56
C PHE A 722 -7.43 -17.49 -6.65
N SER A 723 -7.22 -16.17 -6.54
CA SER A 723 -5.89 -15.56 -6.47
C SER A 723 -5.21 -15.84 -5.14
N TYR A 724 -3.91 -16.13 -5.16
CA TYR A 724 -3.16 -16.53 -3.96
C TYR A 724 -1.74 -15.99 -3.95
N ALA A 725 -1.14 -15.96 -2.76
CA ALA A 725 0.27 -15.68 -2.58
C ALA A 725 1.03 -16.99 -2.37
N THR A 726 2.25 -17.11 -2.90
CA THR A 726 3.06 -18.33 -2.74
C THR A 726 3.80 -18.40 -1.41
N THR A 727 3.87 -17.30 -0.65
CA THR A 727 4.44 -17.25 0.69
C THR A 727 3.54 -16.44 1.64
N PRO A 728 3.59 -16.68 2.96
CA PRO A 728 2.81 -15.93 3.94
C PRO A 728 3.08 -14.41 3.90
N GLU A 729 4.31 -13.99 3.64
CA GLU A 729 4.68 -12.57 3.62
C GLU A 729 4.06 -11.83 2.43
N ALA A 730 3.95 -12.51 1.28
CA ALA A 730 3.30 -11.97 0.08
C ALA A 730 1.76 -11.97 0.17
N MET A 731 1.20 -12.46 1.28
CA MET A 731 -0.25 -12.41 1.52
C MET A 731 -0.72 -11.00 1.87
N HIS A 732 0.15 -10.18 2.48
CA HIS A 732 -0.18 -8.82 2.85
C HIS A 732 0.15 -7.84 1.71
N VAL A 733 -0.82 -7.03 1.31
CA VAL A 733 -0.69 -6.04 0.24
C VAL A 733 -1.16 -4.66 0.69
N ILE A 734 -0.63 -3.61 0.06
CA ILE A 734 -1.15 -2.25 0.23
C ILE A 734 -1.76 -1.72 -1.07
N ASP A 735 -2.48 -0.58 -1.03
CA ASP A 735 -3.05 0.03 -2.25
C ASP A 735 -2.03 0.18 -3.38
N VAL A 736 -0.79 0.54 -3.02
CA VAL A 736 0.34 0.69 -3.96
C VAL A 736 0.66 -0.61 -4.68
N ASP A 737 0.65 -1.73 -3.98
CA ASP A 737 0.91 -3.03 -4.57
C ASP A 737 -0.26 -3.44 -5.47
N ALA A 738 -1.50 -3.22 -5.03
CA ALA A 738 -2.71 -3.58 -5.78
C ALA A 738 -2.71 -2.98 -7.19
N TYR A 739 -2.56 -1.65 -7.35
CA TYR A 739 -2.58 -1.05 -8.69
C TYR A 739 -1.32 -1.37 -9.52
N LYS A 740 -0.16 -1.60 -8.90
CA LYS A 740 1.06 -2.02 -9.61
C LYS A 740 0.93 -3.45 -10.15
N HIS A 741 0.40 -4.36 -9.34
CA HIS A 741 0.15 -5.74 -9.72
C HIS A 741 -0.86 -5.84 -10.87
N VAL A 742 -1.91 -5.01 -10.90
CA VAL A 742 -2.85 -4.95 -12.03
C VAL A 742 -2.15 -4.47 -13.31
N TYR A 743 -1.29 -3.46 -13.22
CA TYR A 743 -0.53 -2.98 -14.38
C TYR A 743 0.45 -4.04 -14.91
N GLU A 744 1.20 -4.69 -14.02
CA GLU A 744 2.11 -5.78 -14.40
C GLU A 744 1.36 -6.98 -14.99
N PHE A 745 0.22 -7.35 -14.40
CA PHE A 745 -0.68 -8.37 -14.92
C PHE A 745 -1.04 -8.08 -16.37
N LEU A 746 -1.51 -6.86 -16.67
CA LEU A 746 -1.97 -6.49 -18.00
C LEU A 746 -0.84 -6.57 -19.03
N LEU A 747 0.36 -6.11 -18.68
CA LEU A 747 1.53 -6.19 -19.57
C LEU A 747 1.88 -7.65 -19.89
N LYS A 748 1.97 -8.51 -18.87
CA LYS A 748 2.27 -9.94 -19.05
C LYS A 748 1.16 -10.65 -19.84
N TRP A 749 -0.09 -10.37 -19.52
CA TRP A 749 -1.23 -10.95 -20.22
C TRP A 749 -1.24 -10.58 -21.71
N LEU A 750 -0.91 -9.34 -22.08
CA LEU A 750 -0.79 -8.91 -23.48
C LEU A 750 0.42 -9.50 -24.22
N VAL A 751 1.49 -9.88 -23.49
CA VAL A 751 2.60 -10.64 -24.09
C VAL A 751 2.14 -12.04 -24.49
N ASP A 752 1.32 -12.67 -23.65
CA ASP A 752 0.75 -14.00 -23.93
C ASP A 752 -0.41 -13.95 -24.95
N HIS A 753 -1.06 -12.79 -25.09
CA HIS A 753 -2.21 -12.56 -25.98
C HIS A 753 -1.97 -11.39 -26.94
N PRO A 754 -0.93 -11.47 -27.80
CA PRO A 754 -0.52 -10.36 -28.65
C PRO A 754 -1.61 -9.93 -29.64
N GLU A 755 -2.56 -10.81 -29.98
CA GLU A 755 -3.67 -10.50 -30.86
C GLU A 755 -4.60 -9.39 -30.34
N PHE A 756 -4.60 -9.13 -29.03
CA PHE A 756 -5.41 -8.05 -28.43
C PHE A 756 -4.67 -6.72 -28.26
N SER A 757 -3.38 -6.65 -28.63
CA SER A 757 -2.56 -5.44 -28.44
C SER A 757 -3.05 -4.22 -29.24
N SER A 758 -3.74 -4.44 -30.35
CA SER A 758 -4.31 -3.36 -31.17
C SER A 758 -5.71 -2.92 -30.73
N ASN A 759 -6.42 -3.73 -29.94
CA ASN A 759 -7.80 -3.46 -29.56
C ASN A 759 -7.87 -2.18 -28.73
N ASN A 760 -8.93 -1.40 -28.90
CA ASN A 760 -9.18 -0.24 -28.05
C ASN A 760 -9.31 -0.72 -26.60
N PHE A 761 -8.43 -0.24 -25.72
CA PHE A 761 -8.36 -0.71 -24.35
C PHE A 761 -9.13 0.22 -23.40
N TYR A 762 -9.93 -0.38 -22.53
CA TYR A 762 -10.66 0.31 -21.46
C TYR A 762 -10.43 -0.37 -20.12
N LEU A 763 -10.44 0.41 -19.06
CA LEU A 763 -10.42 -0.10 -17.69
C LEU A 763 -11.79 0.12 -17.04
N GLY A 764 -12.35 -0.92 -16.44
CA GLY A 764 -13.66 -0.89 -15.81
C GLY A 764 -13.63 -1.39 -14.37
N GLY A 765 -14.54 -0.92 -13.53
CA GLY A 765 -14.71 -1.44 -12.17
C GLY A 765 -15.80 -0.72 -11.40
N ASP A 766 -15.98 -1.10 -10.15
CA ASP A 766 -17.00 -0.53 -9.28
C ASP A 766 -16.53 -0.38 -7.82
N SER A 767 -17.28 0.39 -7.04
CA SER A 767 -17.09 0.50 -5.59
C SER A 767 -15.67 0.95 -5.22
N TYR A 768 -14.96 0.19 -4.39
CA TYR A 768 -13.58 0.44 -3.99
C TYR A 768 -12.58 0.52 -5.16
N SER A 769 -12.92 -0.01 -6.34
CA SER A 769 -12.11 0.17 -7.55
C SER A 769 -11.99 1.64 -7.95
N GLY A 770 -12.84 2.55 -7.45
CA GLY A 770 -12.65 4.00 -7.57
C GLY A 770 -11.29 4.50 -7.02
N ILE A 771 -10.68 3.77 -6.08
CA ILE A 771 -9.36 4.09 -5.52
C ILE A 771 -8.21 3.49 -6.34
N VAL A 772 -8.35 2.22 -6.76
CA VAL A 772 -7.29 1.46 -7.44
C VAL A 772 -7.23 1.82 -8.94
N LEU A 773 -8.37 1.83 -9.61
CA LEU A 773 -8.49 1.92 -11.06
C LEU A 773 -7.88 3.20 -11.64
N PRO A 774 -8.14 4.42 -11.10
CA PRO A 774 -7.52 5.63 -11.63
C PRO A 774 -5.98 5.57 -11.61
N ARG A 775 -5.39 4.94 -10.60
CA ARG A 775 -3.92 4.82 -10.51
C ARG A 775 -3.36 3.82 -11.52
N VAL A 776 -4.10 2.77 -11.84
CA VAL A 776 -3.75 1.87 -12.95
C VAL A 776 -3.81 2.61 -14.29
N VAL A 777 -4.86 3.41 -14.54
CA VAL A 777 -4.94 4.25 -15.76
C VAL A 777 -3.75 5.20 -15.85
N GLN A 778 -3.35 5.79 -14.73
CA GLN A 778 -2.15 6.63 -14.65
C GLN A 778 -0.89 5.87 -15.04
N LEU A 779 -0.65 4.68 -14.47
CA LEU A 779 0.52 3.84 -14.80
C LEU A 779 0.54 3.42 -16.28
N ILE A 780 -0.61 3.06 -16.84
CA ILE A 780 -0.72 2.73 -18.28
C ILE A 780 -0.36 3.94 -19.12
N SER A 781 -0.93 5.10 -18.79
CA SER A 781 -0.70 6.35 -19.50
C SER A 781 0.77 6.78 -19.47
N ASP A 782 1.41 6.70 -18.31
CA ASP A 782 2.82 7.04 -18.14
C ASP A 782 3.73 6.01 -18.84
N GLY A 783 3.32 4.74 -18.84
CA GLY A 783 3.98 3.69 -19.61
C GLY A 783 3.92 3.91 -21.12
N ILE A 784 2.80 4.42 -21.64
CA ILE A 784 2.66 4.80 -23.05
C ILE A 784 3.60 5.96 -23.39
N GLU A 785 3.66 6.99 -22.53
CA GLU A 785 4.57 8.14 -22.70
C GLU A 785 6.05 7.74 -22.63
N ALA A 786 6.39 6.78 -21.75
CA ALA A 786 7.72 6.21 -21.65
C ALA A 786 8.08 5.25 -22.81
N GLY A 787 7.10 4.85 -23.64
CA GLY A 787 7.31 3.91 -24.73
C GLY A 787 7.45 2.45 -24.30
N ASN A 788 6.93 2.08 -23.11
CA ASN A 788 6.96 0.72 -22.59
C ASN A 788 6.24 -0.26 -23.53
N LYS A 789 6.74 -1.50 -23.58
CA LYS A 789 6.16 -2.59 -24.38
C LYS A 789 5.58 -3.67 -23.47
N PRO A 790 4.47 -4.34 -23.86
CA PRO A 790 3.64 -4.06 -25.04
C PRO A 790 2.93 -2.69 -24.93
N LEU A 791 2.68 -2.04 -26.07
CA LEU A 791 1.95 -0.78 -26.10
C LEU A 791 0.46 -1.06 -25.86
N ILE A 792 -0.14 -0.34 -24.92
CA ILE A 792 -1.57 -0.44 -24.61
C ILE A 792 -2.31 0.66 -25.35
N ASN A 793 -3.31 0.31 -26.16
CA ASN A 793 -4.13 1.27 -26.90
C ASN A 793 -5.25 1.86 -26.01
N LEU A 794 -4.87 2.52 -24.92
CA LEU A 794 -5.80 3.08 -23.92
C LEU A 794 -6.70 4.17 -24.52
N LYS A 795 -8.02 4.00 -24.40
CA LYS A 795 -9.04 4.96 -24.87
C LYS A 795 -9.84 5.63 -23.77
N GLY A 796 -10.01 4.97 -22.64
CA GLY A 796 -10.82 5.49 -21.56
C GLY A 796 -11.00 4.50 -20.43
N TYR A 797 -11.87 4.86 -19.50
CA TYR A 797 -12.21 4.03 -18.36
C TYR A 797 -13.65 4.28 -17.90
N LEU A 798 -14.18 3.37 -17.09
CA LEU A 798 -15.51 3.52 -16.52
C LEU A 798 -15.60 2.99 -15.10
N LEU A 799 -16.44 3.62 -14.29
CA LEU A 799 -16.55 3.36 -12.86
C LEU A 799 -18.02 3.41 -12.43
N GLY A 800 -18.47 2.35 -11.77
CA GLY A 800 -19.79 2.24 -11.14
C GLY A 800 -19.72 2.51 -9.64
N ASN A 801 -20.55 3.41 -9.13
CA ASN A 801 -20.62 3.77 -7.70
C ASN A 801 -19.23 3.90 -7.04
N PRO A 802 -18.30 4.70 -7.62
CA PRO A 802 -16.91 4.67 -7.19
C PRO A 802 -16.69 5.42 -5.88
N LEU A 803 -16.03 4.77 -4.92
CA LEU A 803 -15.42 5.47 -3.79
C LEU A 803 -14.18 6.22 -4.27
N THR A 804 -14.13 7.54 -4.07
CA THR A 804 -13.05 8.38 -4.62
C THR A 804 -12.31 9.28 -3.63
N PHE A 805 -12.93 9.66 -2.51
CA PHE A 805 -12.29 10.49 -1.47
C PHE A 805 -12.80 10.16 -0.04
N PRO A 806 -12.05 10.52 1.03
CA PRO A 806 -12.40 10.14 2.41
C PRO A 806 -13.71 10.72 2.95
N GLU A 807 -14.07 11.95 2.56
CA GLU A 807 -15.25 12.68 3.06
C GLU A 807 -16.57 12.17 2.44
N GLU A 808 -16.55 11.16 1.57
CA GLU A 808 -17.77 10.64 0.92
C GLU A 808 -18.83 10.13 1.90
N LYS A 809 -18.40 9.61 3.06
CA LYS A 809 -19.32 9.19 4.14
C LYS A 809 -20.22 10.35 4.61
N ASN A 810 -19.80 11.59 4.47
CA ASN A 810 -20.61 12.75 4.86
C ASN A 810 -21.83 12.98 3.96
N PHE A 811 -21.89 12.30 2.80
CA PHE A 811 -23.02 12.37 1.88
C PHE A 811 -24.14 11.38 2.23
N VAL A 812 -23.91 10.44 3.16
CA VAL A 812 -24.93 9.50 3.64
C VAL A 812 -26.07 10.28 4.29
N ILE A 813 -25.79 11.23 5.18
CA ILE A 813 -26.84 11.97 5.91
C ILE A 813 -27.77 12.78 4.96
N PRO A 814 -27.27 13.58 4.00
CA PRO A 814 -28.11 14.19 2.97
C PRO A 814 -28.88 13.18 2.11
N PHE A 815 -28.29 12.02 1.82
CA PHE A 815 -28.96 10.95 1.08
C PHE A 815 -30.15 10.38 1.87
N LEU A 816 -29.98 10.11 3.17
CA LEU A 816 -31.05 9.64 4.05
C LEU A 816 -32.22 10.62 4.12
N LEU A 817 -31.92 11.92 4.18
CA LEU A 817 -32.95 12.97 4.11
C LEU A 817 -33.69 12.90 2.76
N GLY A 818 -32.95 12.78 1.66
CA GLY A 818 -33.51 12.70 0.30
C GLY A 818 -34.40 11.47 0.09
N MET A 819 -34.08 10.36 0.75
CA MET A 819 -34.87 9.11 0.73
C MET A 819 -36.01 9.10 1.76
N GLY A 820 -36.10 10.13 2.60
CA GLY A 820 -37.12 10.21 3.66
C GLY A 820 -36.92 9.22 4.80
N ILE A 821 -35.71 8.69 4.97
CA ILE A 821 -35.36 7.76 6.05
C ILE A 821 -35.22 8.51 7.37
N ILE A 822 -34.63 9.72 7.33
CA ILE A 822 -34.53 10.60 8.49
C ILE A 822 -35.45 11.83 8.33
N PRO A 823 -36.06 12.33 9.43
CA PRO A 823 -36.88 13.55 9.38
C PRO A 823 -36.01 14.80 9.27
N ASN A 824 -36.58 15.90 8.75
CA ASN A 824 -35.87 17.16 8.59
C ASN A 824 -35.40 17.73 9.95
N GLU A 825 -36.14 17.52 11.03
CA GLU A 825 -35.77 17.96 12.37
C GLU A 825 -34.46 17.31 12.84
N LEU A 826 -34.33 15.99 12.63
CA LEU A 826 -33.10 15.26 12.95
C LEU A 826 -31.95 15.73 12.07
N TYR A 827 -32.20 15.91 10.76
CA TYR A 827 -31.18 16.46 9.85
C TYR A 827 -30.69 17.86 10.28
N GLN A 828 -31.59 18.77 10.67
CA GLN A 828 -31.19 20.10 11.17
C GLN A 828 -30.40 20.00 12.48
N SER A 829 -30.79 19.10 13.39
CA SER A 829 -30.05 18.78 14.62
C SER A 829 -28.63 18.33 14.29
N MET A 830 -28.50 17.36 13.38
CA MET A 830 -27.22 16.83 12.92
C MET A 830 -26.35 17.89 12.24
N VAL A 831 -26.91 18.74 11.37
CA VAL A 831 -26.15 19.85 10.75
C VAL A 831 -25.63 20.81 11.82
N GLN A 832 -26.44 21.10 12.85
CA GLN A 832 -26.06 21.99 13.94
C GLN A 832 -25.00 21.36 14.86
N ASN A 833 -25.18 20.10 15.24
CA ASN A 833 -24.36 19.43 16.24
C ASN A 833 -23.09 18.82 15.63
N CYS A 834 -23.20 18.16 14.48
CA CYS A 834 -22.07 17.51 13.81
C CYS A 834 -21.32 18.43 12.83
N LYS A 835 -21.84 19.63 12.53
CA LYS A 835 -21.19 20.65 11.67
C LYS A 835 -20.77 20.13 10.28
N GLY A 836 -21.50 19.15 9.74
CA GLY A 836 -21.23 18.55 8.43
C GLY A 836 -20.14 17.48 8.41
N GLU A 837 -19.64 17.07 9.58
CA GLU A 837 -18.72 15.95 9.73
C GLU A 837 -19.42 14.82 10.48
N TYR A 838 -19.75 13.75 9.76
CA TYR A 838 -20.53 12.61 10.23
C TYR A 838 -19.71 11.32 10.32
N ARG A 839 -18.40 11.38 10.03
CA ARG A 839 -17.52 10.22 10.18
C ARG A 839 -17.28 9.90 11.66
N GLU A 840 -17.37 8.61 11.97
CA GLU A 840 -17.18 8.05 13.32
C GLU A 840 -15.87 8.50 14.00
N GLU A 841 -14.81 8.75 13.24
CA GLU A 841 -13.51 9.18 13.76
C GLU A 841 -13.51 10.61 14.33
N PHE A 842 -14.47 11.45 13.91
CA PHE A 842 -14.62 12.83 14.36
C PHE A 842 -15.83 13.04 15.28
N ALA A 843 -16.78 12.10 15.26
CA ALA A 843 -17.95 12.04 16.14
C ALA A 843 -17.69 12.02 17.66
N PRO A 844 -16.59 11.47 18.23
CA PRO A 844 -16.47 11.25 19.69
C PRO A 844 -16.32 12.55 20.49
N THR A 845 -16.08 13.67 19.83
CA THR A 845 -15.79 14.95 20.48
C THR A 845 -17.05 15.77 20.80
N ASN A 846 -18.22 15.38 20.29
CA ASN A 846 -19.48 16.09 20.53
C ASN A 846 -20.62 15.12 20.89
N ALA A 847 -20.98 15.10 22.19
CA ALA A 847 -22.02 14.22 22.71
C ALA A 847 -23.41 14.39 22.04
N GLN A 848 -23.80 15.60 21.63
CA GLN A 848 -25.06 15.79 20.90
C GLN A 848 -24.99 15.22 19.48
N CYS A 849 -23.84 15.34 18.82
CA CYS A 849 -23.64 14.71 17.51
C CYS A 849 -23.67 13.18 17.64
N THR A 850 -22.99 12.61 18.65
CA THR A 850 -23.05 11.19 18.94
C THR A 850 -24.49 10.71 19.14
N GLN A 851 -25.28 11.43 19.94
CA GLN A 851 -26.70 11.09 20.14
C GLN A 851 -27.51 11.14 18.84
N ASP A 852 -27.30 12.15 18.00
CA ASP A 852 -27.99 12.23 16.72
C ASP A 852 -27.57 11.08 15.78
N LEU A 853 -26.28 10.70 15.78
CA LEU A 853 -25.76 9.57 15.00
C LEU A 853 -26.32 8.24 15.51
N ASP A 854 -26.42 8.03 16.83
CA ASP A 854 -27.02 6.84 17.43
C ASP A 854 -28.49 6.67 16.98
N ILE A 855 -29.24 7.78 16.89
CA ILE A 855 -30.62 7.77 16.38
C ILE A 855 -30.62 7.37 14.90
N VAL A 856 -29.69 7.88 14.10
CA VAL A 856 -29.56 7.47 12.69
C VAL A 856 -29.26 5.98 12.60
N ASP A 857 -28.30 5.47 13.36
CA ASP A 857 -27.94 4.05 13.36
C ASP A 857 -29.14 3.18 13.78
N GLU A 858 -29.96 3.64 14.72
CA GLU A 858 -31.21 2.97 15.08
C GLU A 858 -32.19 2.90 13.90
N LEU A 859 -32.35 4.00 13.16
CA LEU A 859 -33.22 4.07 11.98
C LEU A 859 -32.71 3.27 10.79
N LEU A 860 -31.39 3.08 10.68
CA LEU A 860 -30.76 2.27 9.64
C LEU A 860 -30.80 0.77 9.92
N ASN A 861 -31.17 0.36 11.14
CA ASN A 861 -31.33 -1.05 11.46
C ASN A 861 -32.27 -1.73 10.47
N ASN A 862 -31.78 -2.79 9.82
CA ASN A 862 -32.48 -3.58 8.80
C ASN A 862 -32.70 -2.89 7.43
N ILE A 863 -32.00 -1.79 7.15
CA ILE A 863 -31.95 -1.19 5.80
C ILE A 863 -30.80 -1.81 5.00
N ASN A 864 -31.06 -2.14 3.73
CA ASN A 864 -30.02 -2.58 2.81
C ASN A 864 -29.24 -1.39 2.27
N ASP A 865 -27.98 -1.25 2.67
CA ASP A 865 -27.12 -0.13 2.26
C ASP A 865 -26.75 -0.15 0.77
N GLN A 866 -26.71 -1.33 0.15
CA GLN A 866 -26.44 -1.50 -1.27
C GLN A 866 -27.63 -1.07 -2.14
N HIS A 867 -28.85 -1.12 -1.61
CA HIS A 867 -30.06 -0.67 -2.30
C HIS A 867 -31.19 -0.45 -1.29
N VAL A 868 -31.43 0.79 -0.86
CA VAL A 868 -32.30 1.08 0.30
C VAL A 868 -33.77 0.67 0.17
N LEU A 869 -34.26 0.44 -1.05
CA LEU A 869 -35.62 -0.07 -1.29
C LEU A 869 -35.72 -1.60 -1.38
N GLU A 870 -34.60 -2.31 -1.41
CA GLU A 870 -34.58 -3.77 -1.38
C GLU A 870 -34.48 -4.25 0.07
N PRO A 871 -35.06 -5.41 0.41
CA PRO A 871 -34.98 -5.94 1.76
C PRO A 871 -33.52 -6.25 2.12
N LEU A 872 -33.14 -5.91 3.37
CA LEU A 872 -31.93 -6.49 3.96
C LEU A 872 -32.22 -7.96 4.24
N CYS A 873 -31.50 -8.84 3.58
CA CYS A 873 -31.49 -10.26 3.91
C CYS A 873 -30.11 -10.55 4.52
N GLY A 874 -30.01 -11.46 5.49
CA GLY A 874 -28.79 -11.84 6.21
C GLY A 874 -29.05 -13.14 6.98
N SER A 875 -28.01 -13.77 7.58
CA SER A 875 -28.23 -14.91 8.49
C SER A 875 -29.00 -14.45 9.74
N GLU A 876 -29.68 -15.35 10.45
CA GLU A 876 -30.47 -15.02 11.67
C GLU A 876 -29.64 -14.29 12.76
N THR A 877 -28.31 -14.32 12.66
CA THR A 877 -27.35 -13.61 13.52
C THR A 877 -27.12 -12.13 13.15
N GLU A 878 -27.48 -11.68 11.94
CA GLU A 878 -27.30 -10.30 11.46
C GLU A 878 -28.55 -9.42 11.64
N LEU A 879 -29.70 -10.03 11.95
CA LEU A 879 -30.92 -9.32 12.33
C LEU A 879 -30.79 -8.87 13.78
N LYS A 880 -30.39 -7.62 14.02
CA LYS A 880 -30.43 -7.01 15.36
C LYS A 880 -31.89 -7.03 15.86
N SER A 881 -32.16 -7.83 16.89
CA SER A 881 -33.49 -7.88 17.54
C SER A 881 -33.89 -6.49 18.02
N PRO A 882 -35.13 -6.02 17.78
CA PRO A 882 -35.59 -4.77 18.35
C PRO A 882 -35.89 -5.00 19.84
N PHE A 883 -34.96 -4.66 20.73
CA PHE A 883 -35.25 -4.53 22.16
C PHE A 883 -35.42 -3.05 22.56
N PRO A 884 -36.36 -2.73 23.48
CA PRO A 884 -36.96 -1.40 23.55
C PRO A 884 -36.35 -0.47 24.62
N SER A 885 -36.62 0.84 24.43
CA SER A 885 -36.58 1.99 25.36
C SER A 885 -35.30 2.85 25.26
N ILE A 886 -35.35 4.19 25.12
CA ILE A 886 -36.10 5.16 25.92
C ILE A 886 -36.41 6.44 25.09
N PHE A 887 -37.67 6.70 24.75
CA PHE A 887 -38.17 8.07 24.60
C PHE A 887 -39.51 8.23 25.34
N ARG A 888 -39.48 9.03 26.40
CA ARG A 888 -40.67 9.46 27.13
C ARG A 888 -41.53 10.34 26.21
N GLY A 889 -42.69 9.83 25.80
CA GLY A 889 -43.74 10.69 25.21
C GLY A 889 -44.80 9.92 24.41
N ARG A 890 -45.86 9.47 25.08
CA ARG A 890 -47.10 8.87 24.55
C ARG A 890 -47.36 9.00 23.02
N ARG A 891 -47.41 7.87 22.32
CA ARG A 891 -48.60 7.36 21.61
C ARG A 891 -48.44 5.86 21.29
N ARG A 892 -49.51 5.10 21.52
CA ARG A 892 -49.63 3.65 21.28
C ARG A 892 -49.26 3.32 19.83
N SER A 893 -48.46 2.29 19.62
CA SER A 893 -48.58 1.45 18.42
C SER A 893 -48.70 -0.01 18.83
N ILE A 894 -49.52 -0.71 18.08
CA ILE A 894 -50.02 -2.06 18.32
C ILE A 894 -48.85 -3.04 18.30
N GLN A 895 -48.94 -4.06 19.14
CA GLN A 895 -48.09 -5.25 19.10
C GLN A 895 -48.34 -5.96 17.77
N GLU A 896 -47.75 -5.44 16.69
CA GLU A 896 -47.58 -6.22 15.47
C GLU A 896 -46.52 -7.26 15.80
N ASN A 897 -46.97 -8.51 15.90
CA ASN A 897 -46.09 -9.66 15.83
C ASN A 897 -45.11 -9.39 14.69
N ALA A 898 -43.83 -9.23 15.01
CA ALA A 898 -42.77 -9.14 14.02
C ALA A 898 -42.78 -10.46 13.24
N ILE A 899 -43.59 -10.50 12.19
CA ILE A 899 -43.40 -11.41 11.07
C ILE A 899 -42.03 -10.99 10.56
N SER A 900 -40.99 -11.79 10.87
CA SER A 900 -39.69 -11.70 10.20
C SER A 900 -39.97 -11.35 8.75
N PRO A 901 -39.46 -10.20 8.22
CA PRO A 901 -39.72 -9.81 6.86
C PRO A 901 -39.36 -11.01 6.02
N SER A 902 -40.37 -11.61 5.40
CA SER A 902 -40.19 -12.94 4.89
C SER A 902 -39.11 -12.84 3.81
N CYS A 903 -37.92 -13.35 4.12
CA CYS A 903 -36.83 -13.53 3.17
C CYS A 903 -37.20 -14.69 2.22
N TYR A 904 -38.41 -14.64 1.65
CA TYR A 904 -38.88 -15.51 0.58
C TYR A 904 -38.13 -15.12 -0.70
N GLY A 905 -36.84 -15.46 -0.73
CA GLY A 905 -36.06 -15.85 -1.91
C GLY A 905 -35.73 -14.80 -2.95
N LYS A 906 -34.99 -13.74 -2.59
CA LYS A 906 -34.53 -12.78 -3.62
C LYS A 906 -33.03 -12.42 -3.63
N LEU A 907 -32.32 -12.16 -2.52
CA LEU A 907 -30.92 -11.65 -2.61
C LEU A 907 -29.84 -12.36 -1.76
N VAL A 908 -30.01 -12.63 -0.45
CA VAL A 908 -28.93 -13.31 0.32
C VAL A 908 -28.79 -14.79 0.01
N ASP A 909 -29.91 -15.48 -0.19
CA ASP A 909 -29.93 -16.86 -0.71
C ASP A 909 -29.33 -16.92 -2.13
N ARG A 910 -29.17 -15.78 -2.83
CA ARG A 910 -28.62 -15.69 -4.20
C ARG A 910 -27.10 -15.55 -4.19
N HIS A 911 -26.50 -14.78 -3.28
CA HIS A 911 -25.04 -14.58 -3.23
C HIS A 911 -24.30 -15.81 -2.68
N GLU A 912 -24.90 -16.51 -1.70
CA GLU A 912 -24.37 -17.77 -1.17
C GLU A 912 -24.23 -18.88 -2.21
N ILE A 913 -25.05 -18.83 -3.28
CA ILE A 913 -24.96 -19.77 -4.40
C ILE A 913 -23.56 -19.76 -5.03
N SER A 914 -22.89 -18.60 -5.06
CA SER A 914 -21.51 -18.52 -5.56
C SER A 914 -20.53 -19.26 -4.68
N ASN A 915 -20.69 -19.21 -3.35
CA ASN A 915 -19.84 -19.97 -2.44
C ASN A 915 -20.04 -21.47 -2.67
N TYR A 916 -21.29 -21.96 -2.81
CA TYR A 916 -21.54 -23.38 -3.10
C TYR A 916 -21.01 -23.83 -4.46
N TRP A 917 -21.15 -22.98 -5.49
CA TRP A 917 -20.70 -23.32 -6.83
C TRP A 917 -19.17 -23.31 -6.95
N ALA A 918 -18.50 -22.24 -6.50
CA ALA A 918 -17.05 -22.08 -6.63
C ALA A 918 -16.25 -23.04 -5.75
N ASN A 919 -16.82 -23.53 -4.65
CA ASN A 919 -16.20 -24.53 -3.79
C ASN A 919 -16.47 -25.99 -4.22
N ASP A 920 -17.27 -26.24 -5.26
CA ASP A 920 -17.40 -27.60 -5.80
C ASP A 920 -16.08 -28.02 -6.49
N PRO A 921 -15.45 -29.14 -6.09
CA PRO A 921 -14.17 -29.56 -6.66
C PRO A 921 -14.21 -29.78 -8.18
N ARG A 922 -15.37 -30.10 -8.76
CA ARG A 922 -15.55 -30.24 -10.21
C ARG A 922 -15.51 -28.89 -10.90
N VAL A 923 -16.05 -27.84 -10.27
CA VAL A 923 -15.99 -26.47 -10.78
C VAL A 923 -14.56 -25.96 -10.75
N GLN A 924 -13.87 -26.08 -9.62
CA GLN A 924 -12.45 -25.68 -9.51
C GLN A 924 -11.58 -26.39 -10.55
N LYS A 925 -11.80 -27.70 -10.74
CA LYS A 925 -11.11 -28.46 -11.79
C LYS A 925 -11.42 -27.94 -13.20
N ALA A 926 -12.68 -27.61 -13.50
CA ALA A 926 -13.08 -27.10 -14.80
C ALA A 926 -12.55 -25.68 -15.08
N LEU A 927 -12.38 -24.86 -14.03
CA LEU A 927 -11.78 -23.54 -14.09
C LEU A 927 -10.24 -23.58 -14.03
N HIS A 928 -9.63 -24.76 -13.97
CA HIS A 928 -8.18 -24.93 -13.87
C HIS A 928 -7.55 -24.28 -12.62
N VAL A 929 -8.30 -24.23 -11.52
CA VAL A 929 -7.79 -23.80 -10.22
C VAL A 929 -6.72 -24.78 -9.75
N ARG A 930 -5.59 -24.26 -9.29
CA ARG A 930 -4.47 -25.07 -8.79
C ARG A 930 -4.89 -25.75 -7.48
N LYS A 931 -4.67 -27.06 -7.36
CA LYS A 931 -5.06 -27.80 -6.15
C LYS A 931 -4.22 -27.37 -4.95
N GLY A 932 -4.86 -27.17 -3.80
CA GLY A 932 -4.19 -26.85 -2.54
C GLY A 932 -3.71 -25.40 -2.43
N THR A 933 -4.05 -24.52 -3.38
CA THR A 933 -3.69 -23.09 -3.29
C THR A 933 -4.78 -22.25 -2.63
N ILE A 934 -6.01 -22.75 -2.58
CA ILE A 934 -7.17 -22.10 -1.99
C ILE A 934 -7.95 -23.15 -1.21
N ASP A 935 -8.09 -22.94 0.10
CA ASP A 935 -8.86 -23.85 0.97
C ASP A 935 -10.36 -23.65 0.79
N HIS A 936 -10.80 -22.39 0.81
CA HIS A 936 -12.18 -21.99 0.65
C HIS A 936 -12.28 -20.71 -0.17
N TRP A 937 -13.03 -20.77 -1.26
CA TRP A 937 -13.40 -19.60 -2.06
C TRP A 937 -14.54 -18.86 -1.36
N ALA A 938 -14.44 -17.55 -1.27
CA ALA A 938 -15.51 -16.70 -0.75
C ALA A 938 -15.77 -15.57 -1.73
N ARG A 939 -17.05 -15.19 -1.87
CA ARG A 939 -17.47 -14.09 -2.75
C ARG A 939 -16.75 -12.78 -2.43
N CYS A 940 -16.65 -12.46 -1.14
CA CYS A 940 -15.93 -11.32 -0.61
C CYS A 940 -15.30 -11.70 0.73
N LYS A 941 -14.00 -11.44 0.88
CA LYS A 941 -13.30 -11.60 2.17
C LYS A 941 -13.13 -10.23 2.85
N GLN A 942 -14.25 -9.58 3.16
CA GLN A 942 -14.23 -8.27 3.82
C GLN A 942 -13.99 -8.39 5.34
N HIS A 943 -14.50 -9.46 5.97
CA HIS A 943 -14.23 -9.72 7.38
C HIS A 943 -12.76 -10.16 7.55
N GLY A 944 -12.00 -9.39 8.34
CA GLY A 944 -10.56 -9.59 8.51
C GLY A 944 -9.69 -9.06 7.35
N ILE A 945 -10.24 -8.30 6.38
CA ILE A 945 -9.47 -7.73 5.25
C ILE A 945 -8.23 -6.95 5.71
N LYS A 946 -8.32 -6.26 6.85
CA LYS A 946 -7.21 -5.52 7.47
C LYS A 946 -5.99 -6.39 7.83
N LYS A 947 -6.16 -7.71 7.98
CA LYS A 947 -5.06 -8.66 8.23
C LYS A 947 -4.14 -8.80 7.01
N TYR A 948 -4.67 -8.64 5.80
CA TYR A 948 -3.95 -8.87 4.54
C TYR A 948 -4.01 -7.69 3.56
N TYR A 949 -4.69 -6.59 3.90
CA TYR A 949 -4.78 -5.39 3.08
C TYR A 949 -4.65 -4.11 3.91
N THR A 950 -3.73 -3.23 3.55
CA THR A 950 -3.58 -1.91 4.19
C THR A 950 -3.99 -0.77 3.26
N PHE A 951 -4.91 0.04 3.77
CA PHE A 951 -5.42 1.27 3.16
C PHE A 951 -4.40 2.39 3.38
N THR A 952 -3.74 2.82 2.31
CA THR A 952 -2.66 3.83 2.37
C THR A 952 -3.01 5.12 1.62
N SER A 953 -3.96 5.09 0.68
CA SER A 953 -4.34 6.29 -0.07
C SER A 953 -5.79 6.26 -0.56
N MET A 954 -6.62 7.10 0.06
CA MET A 954 -8.07 7.13 -0.13
C MET A 954 -8.58 8.29 -1.02
N ASP A 955 -7.69 9.08 -1.64
CA ASP A 955 -8.06 10.14 -2.60
C ASP A 955 -7.57 9.79 -4.02
N SER A 956 -8.51 9.77 -4.97
CA SER A 956 -8.26 9.51 -6.39
C SER A 956 -8.67 10.66 -7.32
N ILE A 957 -9.24 11.76 -6.83
CA ILE A 957 -9.85 12.83 -7.64
C ILE A 957 -8.84 13.44 -8.61
N SER A 958 -7.62 13.71 -8.14
CA SER A 958 -6.55 14.30 -8.95
C SER A 958 -6.18 13.46 -10.18
N TYR A 959 -6.28 12.13 -10.10
CA TYR A 959 -6.02 11.23 -11.22
C TYR A 959 -7.10 11.37 -12.30
N HIS A 960 -8.37 11.52 -11.92
CA HIS A 960 -9.45 11.79 -12.89
C HIS A 960 -9.23 13.09 -13.66
N ALA A 961 -8.73 14.14 -12.99
CA ALA A 961 -8.35 15.39 -13.63
C ALA A 961 -7.21 15.18 -14.65
N ASN A 962 -6.20 14.38 -14.29
CA ASN A 962 -5.06 14.10 -15.16
C ASN A 962 -5.45 13.26 -16.38
N HIS A 963 -6.27 12.22 -16.20
CA HIS A 963 -6.73 11.40 -17.32
C HIS A 963 -7.56 12.21 -18.32
N SER A 964 -8.39 13.11 -17.79
CA SER A 964 -9.18 14.05 -18.57
C SER A 964 -8.29 14.98 -19.40
N SER A 965 -7.20 15.50 -18.83
CA SER A 965 -6.25 16.37 -19.53
C SER A 965 -5.51 15.66 -20.66
N LYS A 966 -5.21 14.37 -20.47
CA LYS A 966 -4.65 13.48 -21.51
C LYS A 966 -5.68 13.04 -22.56
N GLY A 967 -6.95 13.42 -22.41
CA GLY A 967 -8.01 13.23 -23.40
C GLY A 967 -8.72 11.88 -23.36
N TYR A 968 -8.49 11.08 -22.32
CA TYR A 968 -9.17 9.81 -22.08
C TYR A 968 -10.63 10.04 -21.71
N ARG A 969 -11.54 9.29 -22.34
CA ARG A 969 -12.97 9.37 -22.07
C ARG A 969 -13.32 8.62 -20.78
N SER A 970 -14.29 9.11 -20.02
CA SER A 970 -14.80 8.41 -18.84
C SER A 970 -16.32 8.25 -18.84
N LEU A 971 -16.79 7.10 -18.36
CA LEU A 971 -18.18 6.89 -17.93
C LEU A 971 -18.19 6.69 -16.43
N ILE A 972 -18.83 7.59 -15.72
CA ILE A 972 -19.12 7.43 -14.30
C ILE A 972 -20.62 7.18 -14.18
N TYR A 973 -21.01 6.16 -13.44
CA TYR A 973 -22.42 5.93 -13.16
C TYR A 973 -22.63 5.58 -11.70
N SER A 974 -23.75 6.01 -11.13
CA SER A 974 -24.10 5.70 -9.73
C SER A 974 -25.54 5.25 -9.62
N GLY A 975 -25.77 4.14 -8.91
CA GLY A 975 -27.07 3.80 -8.36
C GLY A 975 -27.66 4.95 -7.55
N ASP A 976 -28.87 5.38 -7.87
CA ASP A 976 -29.57 6.45 -7.15
C ASP A 976 -30.23 5.97 -5.84
N HIS A 977 -30.18 4.65 -5.58
CA HIS A 977 -30.64 4.02 -4.33
C HIS A 977 -29.49 3.41 -3.52
N ASP A 978 -28.25 3.65 -3.92
CA ASP A 978 -27.06 3.24 -3.17
C ASP A 978 -26.79 4.18 -2.00
N MET A 979 -26.82 3.66 -0.78
CA MET A 979 -26.44 4.40 0.42
C MET A 979 -24.94 4.32 0.72
N GLY A 980 -24.29 3.22 0.32
CA GLY A 980 -22.88 2.98 0.59
C GLY A 980 -21.97 4.00 -0.12
N VAL A 981 -22.26 4.28 -1.39
CA VAL A 981 -21.62 5.35 -2.16
C VAL A 981 -22.70 6.22 -2.81
N PRO A 982 -23.27 7.18 -2.05
CA PRO A 982 -24.38 7.99 -2.54
C PRO A 982 -24.03 8.74 -3.81
N PHE A 983 -24.92 8.76 -4.81
CA PHE A 983 -24.66 9.46 -6.08
C PHE A 983 -24.34 10.95 -5.87
N GLN A 984 -24.81 11.56 -4.78
CA GLN A 984 -24.48 12.94 -4.41
C GLN A 984 -22.99 13.13 -4.15
N SER A 985 -22.30 12.13 -3.56
CA SER A 985 -20.85 12.17 -3.38
C SER A 985 -20.14 12.15 -4.73
N THR A 986 -20.65 11.31 -5.65
CA THR A 986 -20.14 11.21 -7.02
C THR A 986 -20.30 12.53 -7.77
N GLU A 987 -21.48 13.15 -7.70
CA GLU A 987 -21.70 14.48 -8.28
C GLU A 987 -20.78 15.55 -7.66
N ALA A 988 -20.52 15.48 -6.35
CA ALA A 988 -19.70 16.45 -5.64
C ALA A 988 -18.25 16.47 -6.14
N TRP A 989 -17.60 15.32 -6.28
CA TRP A 989 -16.23 15.29 -6.81
C TRP A 989 -16.19 15.56 -8.31
N ILE A 990 -17.17 15.12 -9.10
CA ILE A 990 -17.21 15.50 -10.53
C ILE A 990 -17.33 17.02 -10.66
N LYS A 991 -18.14 17.65 -9.82
CA LYS A 991 -18.29 19.10 -9.78
C LYS A 991 -17.01 19.81 -9.33
N SER A 992 -16.23 19.23 -8.41
CA SER A 992 -14.96 19.82 -7.96
C SER A 992 -13.91 19.90 -9.07
N LEU A 993 -14.01 19.07 -10.10
CA LEU A 993 -13.17 19.15 -11.31
C LEU A 993 -13.49 20.34 -12.22
N ASN A 994 -14.61 21.03 -12.00
CA ASN A 994 -14.98 22.30 -12.65
C ASN A 994 -15.00 22.28 -14.20
N TYR A 995 -15.42 21.15 -14.80
CA TYR A 995 -15.59 21.06 -16.25
C TYR A 995 -16.92 21.65 -16.72
N SER A 996 -16.92 22.33 -17.88
CA SER A 996 -18.15 22.85 -18.48
C SER A 996 -19.09 21.72 -18.90
N ILE A 997 -20.39 21.90 -18.65
CA ILE A 997 -21.43 20.97 -19.09
C ILE A 997 -21.68 21.17 -20.59
N VAL A 998 -21.64 20.08 -21.36
CA VAL A 998 -21.90 20.09 -22.82
C VAL A 998 -23.24 19.43 -23.18
N ASP A 999 -23.75 18.55 -22.32
CA ASP A 999 -25.11 18.00 -22.38
C ASP A 999 -25.74 18.14 -21.00
N ASN A 1000 -26.81 18.92 -20.92
CA ASN A 1000 -27.48 19.24 -19.66
C ASN A 1000 -28.13 18.00 -19.04
N TRP A 1001 -28.41 18.09 -17.73
CA TRP A 1001 -29.11 17.03 -17.00
C TRP A 1001 -30.43 16.67 -17.67
N ARG A 1002 -30.54 15.43 -18.11
CA ARG A 1002 -31.72 14.91 -18.81
C ARG A 1002 -31.92 13.44 -18.53
N GLN A 1003 -33.12 12.95 -18.79
CA GLN A 1003 -33.40 11.52 -18.75
C GLN A 1003 -32.64 10.77 -19.86
N TRP A 1004 -32.20 9.55 -19.55
CA TRP A 1004 -31.83 8.54 -20.54
C TRP A 1004 -32.82 7.39 -20.49
N ILE A 1005 -33.13 6.82 -21.67
CA ILE A 1005 -34.30 5.97 -21.87
C ILE A 1005 -33.88 4.61 -22.42
N VAL A 1006 -34.47 3.54 -21.87
CA VAL A 1006 -34.36 2.17 -22.36
C VAL A 1006 -35.77 1.63 -22.54
N ASN A 1007 -36.08 1.10 -23.73
CA ASN A 1007 -37.41 0.53 -24.07
C ASN A 1007 -38.60 1.45 -23.74
N GLY A 1008 -38.44 2.77 -23.92
CA GLY A 1008 -39.49 3.75 -23.64
C GLY A 1008 -39.70 4.08 -22.16
N GLN A 1009 -38.87 3.57 -21.25
CA GLN A 1009 -38.86 3.90 -19.83
C GLN A 1009 -37.61 4.68 -19.45
N VAL A 1010 -37.76 5.62 -18.51
CA VAL A 1010 -36.62 6.34 -17.93
C VAL A 1010 -35.79 5.34 -17.13
N ALA A 1011 -34.55 5.14 -17.56
CA ALA A 1011 -33.59 4.29 -16.87
C ALA A 1011 -32.82 5.07 -15.79
N GLY A 1012 -32.74 6.38 -15.94
CA GLY A 1012 -32.23 7.33 -14.96
C GLY A 1012 -31.91 8.67 -15.63
N TYR A 1013 -30.94 9.41 -15.07
CA TYR A 1013 -30.55 10.71 -15.59
C TYR A 1013 -29.08 10.74 -16.00
N THR A 1014 -28.73 11.62 -16.93
CA THR A 1014 -27.37 11.75 -17.43
C THR A 1014 -27.04 13.19 -17.76
N ARG A 1015 -25.74 13.50 -17.74
CA ARG A 1015 -25.14 14.71 -18.31
C ARG A 1015 -23.75 14.39 -18.83
N SER A 1016 -23.25 15.23 -19.72
CA SER A 1016 -21.88 15.13 -20.23
C SER A 1016 -21.12 16.42 -20.06
N TYR A 1017 -19.81 16.29 -19.93
CA TYR A 1017 -18.87 17.37 -19.64
C TYR A 1017 -17.85 17.56 -20.78
N ALA A 1018 -17.27 18.75 -20.89
CA ALA A 1018 -16.36 19.14 -21.96
C ALA A 1018 -15.08 18.29 -22.03
N ASN A 1019 -14.69 17.66 -20.92
CA ASN A 1019 -13.58 16.70 -20.84
C ASN A 1019 -13.94 15.29 -21.35
N LYS A 1020 -15.08 15.11 -22.03
CA LYS A 1020 -15.61 13.83 -22.50
C LYS A 1020 -16.06 12.87 -21.38
N MET A 1021 -16.21 13.34 -20.14
CA MET A 1021 -16.85 12.57 -19.09
C MET A 1021 -18.36 12.53 -19.29
N THR A 1022 -18.95 11.34 -19.14
CA THR A 1022 -20.40 11.16 -19.05
C THR A 1022 -20.73 10.67 -17.65
N PHE A 1023 -21.66 11.35 -16.97
CA PHE A 1023 -22.21 10.90 -15.69
C PHE A 1023 -23.64 10.38 -15.90
N ALA A 1024 -24.00 9.25 -15.30
CA ALA A 1024 -25.34 8.67 -15.37
C ALA A 1024 -25.80 8.15 -14.00
N THR A 1025 -27.11 8.11 -13.77
CA THR A 1025 -27.72 7.57 -12.55
C THR A 1025 -28.70 6.44 -12.83
N GLY A 1026 -29.00 5.66 -11.79
CA GLY A 1026 -30.06 4.66 -11.72
C GLY A 1026 -29.58 3.34 -11.08
N ALA A 1027 -30.45 2.69 -10.29
CA ALA A 1027 -30.24 1.38 -9.62
C ALA A 1027 -29.61 1.45 -8.20
N GLY A 1028 -29.04 0.34 -7.71
CA GLY A 1028 -28.28 0.25 -6.44
C GLY A 1028 -26.76 0.26 -6.65
N HIS A 1029 -26.00 -0.14 -5.62
CA HIS A 1029 -24.53 -0.06 -5.56
C HIS A 1029 -23.84 -0.72 -6.75
N VAL A 1030 -24.24 -1.94 -7.09
CA VAL A 1030 -23.78 -2.64 -8.29
C VAL A 1030 -24.86 -2.55 -9.36
N ALA A 1031 -24.92 -1.42 -10.07
CA ALA A 1031 -26.02 -1.13 -11.01
C ALA A 1031 -26.33 -2.27 -12.02
N PRO A 1032 -25.34 -2.96 -12.62
CA PRO A 1032 -25.61 -4.09 -13.51
C PRO A 1032 -26.28 -5.30 -12.83
N GLU A 1033 -26.16 -5.46 -11.51
CA GLU A 1033 -26.84 -6.53 -10.77
C GLU A 1033 -28.35 -6.29 -10.66
N TYR A 1034 -28.75 -5.04 -10.39
CA TYR A 1034 -30.15 -4.66 -10.18
C TYR A 1034 -30.87 -4.31 -11.48
N LYS A 1035 -30.14 -3.72 -12.44
CA LYS A 1035 -30.66 -3.17 -13.71
C LYS A 1035 -29.79 -3.59 -14.89
N ARG A 1036 -29.70 -4.90 -15.12
CA ARG A 1036 -28.80 -5.50 -16.12
C ARG A 1036 -29.06 -5.03 -17.55
N GLU A 1037 -30.33 -4.95 -17.96
CA GLU A 1037 -30.68 -4.53 -19.33
C GLU A 1037 -30.34 -3.06 -19.57
N GLU A 1038 -30.67 -2.20 -18.61
CA GLU A 1038 -30.39 -0.78 -18.67
C GLU A 1038 -28.88 -0.52 -18.66
N SER A 1039 -28.15 -1.21 -17.78
CA SER A 1039 -26.69 -1.12 -17.69
C SER A 1039 -25.99 -1.61 -18.98
N PHE A 1040 -26.48 -2.69 -19.60
CA PHE A 1040 -25.98 -3.14 -20.90
C PHE A 1040 -26.22 -2.10 -21.99
N ASN A 1041 -27.41 -1.49 -22.05
CA ASN A 1041 -27.71 -0.44 -23.02
C ASN A 1041 -26.84 0.80 -22.80
N MET A 1042 -26.61 1.19 -21.54
CA MET A 1042 -25.70 2.27 -21.18
C MET A 1042 -24.27 1.99 -21.68
N PHE A 1043 -23.71 0.82 -21.33
CA PHE A 1043 -22.38 0.42 -21.77
C PHE A 1043 -22.27 0.36 -23.29
N LYS A 1044 -23.21 -0.31 -23.96
CA LYS A 1044 -23.23 -0.46 -25.42
C LYS A 1044 -23.27 0.88 -26.14
N ARG A 1045 -24.11 1.83 -25.70
CA ARG A 1045 -24.18 3.17 -26.27
C ARG A 1045 -22.86 3.92 -26.04
N TRP A 1046 -22.38 3.92 -24.80
CA TRP A 1046 -21.16 4.64 -24.45
C TRP A 1046 -19.94 4.11 -25.21
N ILE A 1047 -19.70 2.80 -25.21
CA ILE A 1047 -18.53 2.20 -25.88
C ILE A 1047 -18.55 2.44 -27.39
N SER A 1048 -19.75 2.54 -27.99
CA SER A 1048 -19.95 2.85 -29.41
C SER A 1048 -19.96 4.36 -29.71
N HIS A 1049 -19.61 5.22 -28.75
CA HIS A 1049 -19.66 6.69 -28.87
C HIS A 1049 -21.05 7.28 -29.16
N ASN A 1050 -22.10 6.52 -28.89
CA ASN A 1050 -23.47 7.01 -28.98
C ASN A 1050 -23.87 7.74 -27.68
N PRO A 1051 -24.73 8.76 -27.75
CA PRO A 1051 -25.34 9.36 -26.57
C PRO A 1051 -26.16 8.35 -25.77
N LEU A 1052 -26.23 8.55 -24.45
CA LEU A 1052 -27.12 7.80 -23.56
C LEU A 1052 -28.58 8.19 -23.73
#